data_AF-A0A8H8R8I2-F1
#
_entry.id   AF-A0A8H8R8I2-F1
#
_cell.length_a   1.000
_cell.length_b   1.000
_cell.length_c   1.000
_cell.angle_alpha   90.00
_cell.angle_beta   90.00
_cell.angle_gamma   90.00
#
_symmetry.space_group_name_H-M   'P 1'
#
loop_
_entity.id
_entity.type
_entity.pdbx_description
1 polymer ?
#
loop_
_entity_poly.entity_id
_entity_poly.type
_entity_poly.pdbx_seq_one_letter_code
_entity_poly.pdbx_strand_id
1 'polypeptide(L)'
;SHDRMTISPGLRFLRPYLCKDLAVSQKHAYLRFFSSTRCLGKKAYQKIDSYGHDVSKGGGEALKRNTNDRITKLESANALKWPRIQNDVNGLTLTEYNEKYKRLQAGAKLSDETVLIRGRLMSFRIAGGKLIFLDIYQDGYMVQGICNQGDLDAFSGITKRAFKEFWHTLQRGDFISMYGHPHVTQQSKGELSMYCIELPQVLAPSISLIPRKLEDREARIRNRHVDMLVNPKTSDTIRIRSHIIQYIRNFLLDDQFLEVQTPIISDSAGGAIARPFTTVATEFSDKQLALRVAPEIWLKRLVIGGMDRVFEIGPAFRNEGLDATHNPEFTTCEFYKSFADLNDLMSMTEKMVSGIASLVSVQRKHPLTSLPEPNASLSATPYKRIQFIPAIEKALGEKLPDLADDQATEKLLALCKKHSIKLPEALTLPRILDKLASIYIEPDCEAPTYIIYPPACMAPLAKSFIDPATKQLVSARAELFIQKREMANMYEEENSPFEQRVKFMQQAKFKDDENKAFIDESYLEALEWGLPPTGGWGCGIDRMVMLFSGSKRISDVLAFGSLKNVVNLGNPAPRASGVMQKLEDLASGPKDVPESKSAKKKKKKKAAASEAPTSVKTAVASEGVTPVQKAASSEATTLVKKKKKKAASDAATPVNKKKKKAASEAVKPVKKDDMATSVKTAPQTESSASTKESASEAELADKADETPPLAKTSSTM
;
A
#
# COMPACT_ATOMS: atom_id res chain seq x y z
N SER A 1 23.56 -51.87 9.85
CA SER A 1 22.32 -51.09 9.92
C SER A 1 22.64 -49.61 9.85
N HIS A 2 21.88 -48.85 9.06
CA HIS A 2 21.84 -47.38 9.09
C HIS A 2 20.36 -47.01 8.91
N ASP A 3 19.72 -46.49 9.96
CA ASP A 3 18.30 -46.18 9.92
C ASP A 3 18.05 -44.98 9.01
N ARG A 4 17.50 -45.26 7.82
CA ARG A 4 16.80 -44.24 7.04
C ARG A 4 15.53 -43.88 7.79
N MET A 5 15.62 -42.93 8.74
CA MET A 5 14.46 -42.36 9.41
C MET A 5 13.42 -41.95 8.36
N THR A 6 12.29 -42.65 8.34
CA THR A 6 11.18 -42.38 7.43
C THR A 6 10.43 -41.14 7.90
N ILE A 7 11.01 -39.97 7.61
CA ILE A 7 10.43 -38.65 7.93
C ILE A 7 8.99 -38.60 7.43
N SER A 8 8.08 -38.35 8.38
CA SER A 8 6.62 -38.34 8.19
C SER A 8 6.18 -37.54 6.96
N PRO A 9 5.19 -38.01 6.17
CA PRO A 9 4.68 -37.30 5.00
C PRO A 9 4.31 -35.84 5.26
N GLY A 10 3.74 -35.51 6.43
CA GLY A 10 3.38 -34.13 6.78
C GLY A 10 4.58 -33.17 6.87
N LEU A 11 5.75 -33.66 7.28
CA LEU A 11 6.98 -32.86 7.29
C LEU A 11 7.55 -32.66 5.88
N ARG A 12 7.30 -33.59 4.94
CA ARG A 12 7.72 -33.45 3.54
C ARG A 12 6.95 -32.35 2.82
N PHE A 13 5.66 -32.18 3.12
CA PHE A 13 4.85 -31.08 2.60
C PHE A 13 5.35 -29.70 3.06
N LEU A 14 5.66 -29.55 4.35
CA LEU A 14 6.14 -28.29 4.92
C LEU A 14 7.62 -27.99 4.63
N ARG A 15 8.44 -29.01 4.30
CA ARG A 15 9.90 -28.88 4.14
C ARG A 15 10.46 -29.73 2.96
N PRO A 16 9.93 -29.60 1.72
CA PRO A 16 10.34 -30.45 0.60
C PRO A 16 11.84 -30.34 0.27
N TYR A 17 12.40 -29.13 0.39
CA TYR A 17 13.84 -28.86 0.17
C TYR A 17 14.79 -29.51 1.19
N LEU A 18 14.27 -30.07 2.29
CA LEU A 18 15.05 -30.87 3.25
C LEU A 18 14.83 -32.39 3.06
N CYS A 19 14.02 -32.79 2.06
CA CYS A 19 13.58 -34.17 1.84
C CYS A 19 13.87 -34.74 0.43
N LYS A 20 14.34 -33.91 -0.51
CA LYS A 20 14.99 -34.31 -1.77
C LYS A 20 16.37 -33.64 -1.81
N ASP A 21 17.41 -34.38 -2.16
CA ASP A 21 18.65 -33.76 -2.63
C ASP A 21 18.36 -32.98 -3.92
N LEU A 22 18.70 -31.69 -3.94
CA LEU A 22 18.61 -30.89 -5.16
C LEU A 22 19.65 -31.40 -6.16
N ALA A 23 19.20 -31.91 -7.30
CA ALA A 23 20.10 -32.22 -8.41
C ALA A 23 20.85 -30.94 -8.83
N VAL A 24 22.16 -30.89 -8.59
CA VAL A 24 22.97 -29.66 -8.67
C VAL A 24 23.31 -29.31 -10.12
N SER A 25 22.28 -28.95 -10.89
CA SER A 25 22.43 -28.33 -12.19
C SER A 25 22.90 -26.87 -12.06
N GLN A 26 23.58 -26.37 -13.09
CA GLN A 26 24.57 -25.29 -12.98
C GLN A 26 24.06 -23.96 -12.40
N LYS A 27 24.70 -23.52 -11.29
CA LYS A 27 24.66 -22.14 -10.75
C LYS A 27 23.26 -21.51 -10.81
N HIS A 28 22.39 -21.93 -9.88
CA HIS A 28 21.00 -21.50 -9.69
C HIS A 28 20.73 -20.04 -10.10
N ALA A 29 19.60 -19.81 -10.78
CA ALA A 29 19.12 -18.47 -11.13
C ALA A 29 19.05 -17.52 -9.91
N TYR A 30 18.73 -18.04 -8.72
CA TYR A 30 18.75 -17.28 -7.48
C TYR A 30 20.14 -16.72 -7.13
N LEU A 31 21.21 -17.54 -7.25
CA LEU A 31 22.60 -17.08 -7.10
C LEU A 31 23.03 -16.13 -8.22
N ARG A 32 22.52 -16.31 -9.45
CA ARG A 32 22.74 -15.33 -10.53
C ARG A 32 22.07 -13.99 -10.22
N PHE A 33 20.84 -13.99 -9.72
CA PHE A 33 20.13 -12.78 -9.30
C PHE A 33 20.88 -12.10 -8.13
N PHE A 34 21.22 -12.84 -7.07
CA PHE A 34 21.93 -12.34 -5.89
C PHE A 34 23.36 -11.83 -6.18
N SER A 35 24.06 -12.44 -7.15
CA SER A 35 25.36 -11.94 -7.61
C SER A 35 25.23 -10.77 -8.59
N SER A 36 24.22 -10.75 -9.47
CA SER A 36 23.98 -9.64 -10.40
C SER A 36 23.55 -8.37 -9.66
N THR A 37 22.69 -8.45 -8.64
CA THR A 37 22.34 -7.30 -7.79
C THR A 37 23.55 -6.79 -7.03
N ARG A 38 24.40 -7.69 -6.50
CA ARG A 38 25.65 -7.33 -5.80
C ARG A 38 26.70 -6.69 -6.73
N CYS A 39 26.72 -7.05 -8.02
CA CYS A 39 27.56 -6.42 -9.03
C CYS A 39 26.99 -5.08 -9.55
N LEU A 40 25.68 -4.99 -9.78
CA LEU A 40 24.99 -3.77 -10.20
C LEU A 40 24.94 -2.71 -9.09
N GLY A 41 24.99 -3.13 -7.82
CA GLY A 41 25.18 -2.27 -6.65
C GLY A 41 26.50 -1.49 -6.61
N LYS A 42 27.40 -1.68 -7.58
CA LYS A 42 28.58 -0.81 -7.79
C LYS A 42 28.27 0.50 -8.55
N LYS A 43 27.04 0.72 -9.04
CA LYS A 43 26.61 2.09 -9.39
C LYS A 43 26.46 2.91 -8.11
N ALA A 44 27.01 4.12 -8.10
CA ALA A 44 27.06 5.01 -6.94
C ALA A 44 25.68 5.64 -6.62
N TYR A 45 24.74 4.81 -6.15
CA TYR A 45 23.49 5.28 -5.58
C TYR A 45 23.74 6.17 -4.36
N GLN A 46 22.90 7.19 -4.19
CA GLN A 46 23.34 8.39 -3.45
C GLN A 46 23.70 8.10 -2.00
N LYS A 47 24.64 8.90 -1.50
CA LYS A 47 25.08 8.97 -0.10
C LYS A 47 23.97 9.55 0.79
N ILE A 48 22.78 8.96 0.81
CA ILE A 48 21.62 9.48 1.55
C ILE A 48 21.17 8.45 2.60
N ASP A 49 20.92 8.91 3.82
CA ASP A 49 20.53 8.06 4.94
C ASP A 49 19.03 7.68 4.94
N SER A 50 18.59 7.01 6.01
CA SER A 50 17.19 6.61 6.22
C SER A 50 16.20 7.77 6.49
N TYR A 51 16.68 9.02 6.52
CA TYR A 51 15.90 10.22 6.83
C TYR A 51 15.89 11.24 5.67
N GLY A 52 16.74 11.04 4.66
CA GLY A 52 16.87 11.93 3.50
C GLY A 52 18.09 12.87 3.55
N HIS A 53 19.02 12.66 4.50
CA HIS A 53 20.19 13.53 4.65
C HIS A 53 21.41 13.02 3.86
N ASP A 54 22.11 13.95 3.21
CA ASP A 54 23.39 13.68 2.52
C ASP A 54 24.49 13.34 3.55
N VAL A 55 24.87 12.08 3.59
CA VAL A 55 25.89 11.49 4.47
C VAL A 55 27.27 12.10 4.22
N SER A 56 27.56 12.63 3.02
CA SER A 56 28.81 13.36 2.78
C SER A 56 28.82 14.81 3.30
N LYS A 57 27.69 15.31 3.80
CA LYS A 57 27.59 16.61 4.47
C LYS A 57 27.54 16.49 6.01
N GLY A 58 28.09 15.40 6.56
CA GLY A 58 28.31 15.20 8.00
C GLY A 58 27.08 14.80 8.83
N GLY A 59 25.85 14.97 8.32
CA GLY A 59 24.61 14.68 9.07
C GLY A 59 24.55 13.25 9.64
N GLY A 60 25.11 12.27 8.91
CA GLY A 60 25.20 10.88 9.37
C GLY A 60 26.03 10.66 10.64
N GLU A 61 26.84 11.62 11.11
CA GLU A 61 27.54 11.51 12.41
C GLU A 61 26.67 11.85 13.61
N ALA A 62 25.75 12.82 13.46
CA ALA A 62 24.86 13.21 14.55
C ALA A 62 23.92 12.04 14.93
N LEU A 63 23.41 11.33 13.93
CA LEU A 63 22.55 10.17 14.12
C LEU A 63 23.31 8.95 14.69
N LYS A 64 24.58 8.75 14.31
CA LYS A 64 25.46 7.71 14.91
C LYS A 64 25.57 7.87 16.41
N ARG A 65 25.94 9.09 16.85
CA ARG A 65 26.12 9.42 18.27
C ARG A 65 24.81 9.20 19.02
N ASN A 66 23.72 9.81 18.55
CA ASN A 66 22.40 9.67 19.16
C ASN A 66 21.91 8.21 19.28
N THR A 67 22.16 7.36 18.27
CA THR A 67 21.78 5.93 18.33
C THR A 67 22.58 5.17 19.39
N ASN A 68 23.90 5.36 19.46
CA ASN A 68 24.72 4.69 20.48
C ASN A 68 24.44 5.25 21.89
N ASP A 69 24.20 6.57 22.02
CA ASP A 69 23.77 7.22 23.26
C ASP A 69 22.41 6.67 23.75
N ARG A 70 21.48 6.42 22.82
CA ARG A 70 20.16 5.81 23.09
C ARG A 70 20.32 4.40 23.67
N ILE A 71 21.16 3.57 23.04
CA ILE A 71 21.45 2.22 23.53
C ILE A 71 22.11 2.29 24.92
N THR A 72 23.15 3.11 25.11
CA THR A 72 23.87 3.23 26.40
C THR A 72 22.98 3.72 27.55
N LYS A 73 22.01 4.61 27.28
CA LYS A 73 21.01 5.03 28.28
C LYS A 73 20.01 3.92 28.64
N LEU A 74 19.63 3.09 27.67
CA LEU A 74 18.73 1.96 27.92
C LEU A 74 19.46 0.80 28.64
N GLU A 75 20.74 0.59 28.37
CA GLU A 75 21.59 -0.35 29.12
C GLU A 75 21.72 0.09 30.58
N SER A 76 22.13 1.34 30.84
CA SER A 76 22.36 1.84 32.21
C SER A 76 21.09 1.95 33.06
N ALA A 77 19.92 2.11 32.43
CA ALA A 77 18.61 2.08 33.10
C ALA A 77 17.96 0.68 33.13
N ASN A 78 18.64 -0.38 32.67
CA ASN A 78 18.10 -1.74 32.58
C ASN A 78 16.76 -1.81 31.79
N ALA A 79 16.62 -0.96 30.78
CA ALA A 79 15.44 -0.74 29.95
C ALA A 79 15.62 -1.20 28.49
N LEU A 80 16.81 -1.69 28.11
CA LEU A 80 17.06 -2.33 26.81
C LEU A 80 16.49 -3.76 26.79
N LYS A 81 15.16 -3.86 26.76
CA LYS A 81 14.42 -5.13 26.89
C LYS A 81 13.31 -5.25 25.85
N TRP A 82 13.00 -6.50 25.51
CA TRP A 82 11.85 -6.91 24.72
C TRP A 82 11.13 -8.06 25.45
N PRO A 83 10.41 -7.78 26.55
CA PRO A 83 9.68 -8.80 27.29
C PRO A 83 8.65 -9.51 26.42
N ARG A 84 8.39 -10.80 26.69
CA ARG A 84 7.19 -11.46 26.15
C ARG A 84 5.97 -10.76 26.76
N ILE A 85 5.01 -10.38 25.92
CA ILE A 85 3.71 -9.89 26.39
C ILE A 85 3.02 -11.04 27.16
N GLN A 86 2.41 -10.71 28.29
CA GLN A 86 1.53 -11.59 29.04
C GLN A 86 0.07 -11.17 28.79
N ASN A 87 -0.84 -12.15 28.78
CA ASN A 87 -2.27 -11.86 28.77
C ASN A 87 -2.65 -11.28 30.14
N ASP A 88 -3.49 -10.26 30.12
CA ASP A 88 -3.94 -9.53 31.29
C ASP A 88 -5.46 -9.39 31.19
N VAL A 89 -6.19 -9.70 32.27
CA VAL A 89 -7.66 -9.65 32.30
C VAL A 89 -8.20 -8.22 32.19
N ASN A 90 -7.38 -7.22 32.55
CA ASN A 90 -7.66 -5.80 32.42
C ASN A 90 -7.15 -5.23 31.08
N GLY A 91 -6.63 -6.08 30.18
CA GLY A 91 -6.03 -5.67 28.90
C GLY A 91 -7.03 -5.26 27.84
N LEU A 92 -6.96 -4.02 27.36
CA LEU A 92 -7.73 -3.51 26.21
C LEU A 92 -6.81 -2.95 25.11
N THR A 93 -7.22 -3.10 23.85
CA THR A 93 -6.71 -2.28 22.74
C THR A 93 -7.19 -0.84 22.87
N LEU A 94 -6.52 0.11 22.18
CA LEU A 94 -6.99 1.50 22.18
C LEU A 94 -8.36 1.66 21.51
N THR A 95 -8.75 0.76 20.59
CA THR A 95 -10.09 0.73 20.00
C THR A 95 -11.14 0.41 21.06
N GLU A 96 -11.00 -0.72 21.76
CA GLU A 96 -11.94 -1.13 22.81
C GLU A 96 -12.00 -0.12 23.95
N TYR A 97 -10.85 0.46 24.33
CA TYR A 97 -10.77 1.53 25.33
C TYR A 97 -11.58 2.76 24.92
N ASN A 98 -11.40 3.25 23.68
CA ASN A 98 -12.18 4.37 23.17
C ASN A 98 -13.66 4.01 23.09
N GLU A 99 -14.00 2.82 22.59
CA GLU A 99 -15.39 2.43 22.41
C GLU A 99 -16.16 2.21 23.71
N LYS A 100 -15.50 1.72 24.76
CA LYS A 100 -16.07 1.54 26.10
C LYS A 100 -16.26 2.89 26.82
N TYR A 101 -15.27 3.78 26.75
CA TYR A 101 -15.26 5.01 27.55
C TYR A 101 -15.72 6.30 26.82
N LYS A 102 -16.09 6.24 25.53
CA LYS A 102 -16.60 7.37 24.73
C LYS A 102 -17.79 8.16 25.30
N ARG A 103 -18.45 7.67 26.36
CA ARG A 103 -19.60 8.33 27.02
C ARG A 103 -19.27 8.95 28.38
N LEU A 104 -18.02 8.83 28.86
CA LEU A 104 -17.59 9.45 30.12
C LEU A 104 -17.65 10.98 30.03
N GLN A 105 -18.08 11.62 31.12
CA GLN A 105 -18.22 13.06 31.23
C GLN A 105 -16.88 13.74 31.55
N ALA A 106 -16.70 14.99 31.13
CA ALA A 106 -15.47 15.75 31.39
C ALA A 106 -15.19 15.85 32.91
N GLY A 107 -13.97 15.50 33.31
CA GLY A 107 -13.55 15.42 34.71
C GLY A 107 -13.77 14.06 35.39
N ALA A 108 -14.52 13.12 34.80
CA ALA A 108 -14.74 11.80 35.38
C ALA A 108 -13.42 11.01 35.52
N LYS A 109 -13.24 10.28 36.62
CA LYS A 109 -12.15 9.30 36.83
C LYS A 109 -12.75 8.06 37.50
N LEU A 110 -12.79 6.95 36.78
CA LEU A 110 -13.25 5.66 37.31
C LEU A 110 -12.16 5.05 38.19
N SER A 111 -12.11 5.47 39.47
CA SER A 111 -11.05 5.07 40.41
C SER A 111 -11.28 3.67 41.01
N ASP A 112 -12.43 3.09 40.71
CA ASP A 112 -12.89 1.73 40.97
C ASP A 112 -12.51 0.75 39.84
N GLU A 113 -12.20 1.24 38.64
CA GLU A 113 -11.84 0.41 37.49
C GLU A 113 -10.36 0.59 37.09
N THR A 114 -9.65 -0.51 36.85
CA THR A 114 -8.25 -0.53 36.39
C THR A 114 -8.14 -1.20 35.02
N VAL A 115 -7.40 -0.58 34.10
CA VAL A 115 -7.22 -1.05 32.72
C VAL A 115 -5.74 -1.04 32.36
N LEU A 116 -5.29 -2.04 31.60
CA LEU A 116 -4.01 -2.07 30.93
C LEU A 116 -4.19 -1.76 29.43
N ILE A 117 -3.63 -0.65 28.96
CA ILE A 117 -3.57 -0.33 27.53
C ILE A 117 -2.14 -0.34 27.01
N ARG A 118 -1.97 -0.59 25.71
CA ARG A 118 -0.66 -0.74 25.05
C ARG A 118 -0.64 0.03 23.74
N GLY A 119 0.49 0.62 23.38
CA GLY A 119 0.60 1.38 22.13
C GLY A 119 1.98 1.96 21.90
N ARG A 120 2.17 2.61 20.74
CA ARG A 120 3.41 3.32 20.42
C ARG A 120 3.36 4.76 20.93
N LEU A 121 4.36 5.17 21.71
CA LEU A 121 4.50 6.54 22.20
C LEU A 121 4.80 7.51 21.03
N MET A 122 3.85 8.37 20.67
CA MET A 122 3.97 9.31 19.55
C MET A 122 4.50 10.68 19.99
N SER A 123 4.16 11.09 21.21
CA SER A 123 4.67 12.27 21.90
C SER A 123 4.62 12.09 23.42
N PHE A 124 5.41 12.89 24.13
CA PHE A 124 5.30 13.07 25.57
C PHE A 124 5.61 14.51 25.94
N ARG A 125 5.03 15.00 27.03
CA ARG A 125 5.27 16.35 27.56
C ARG A 125 5.50 16.29 29.08
N ILE A 126 6.57 16.94 29.53
CA ILE A 126 6.96 17.04 30.93
C ILE A 126 6.43 18.37 31.48
N ALA A 127 5.61 18.32 32.54
CA ALA A 127 4.99 19.46 33.19
C ALA A 127 5.59 19.64 34.59
N GLY A 128 6.75 20.32 34.66
CA GLY A 128 7.53 20.43 35.88
C GLY A 128 8.13 19.10 36.34
N GLY A 129 8.62 19.04 37.58
CA GLY A 129 9.34 17.88 38.12
C GLY A 129 8.49 16.72 38.65
N LYS A 130 7.17 16.72 38.42
CA LYS A 130 6.22 15.74 39.00
C LYS A 130 5.17 15.18 38.04
N LEU A 131 4.98 15.75 36.85
CA LEU A 131 3.87 15.37 35.98
C LEU A 131 4.37 15.13 34.55
N ILE A 132 3.98 14.00 33.97
CA ILE A 132 4.27 13.63 32.59
C ILE A 132 2.95 13.25 31.93
N PHE A 133 2.74 13.70 30.70
CA PHE A 133 1.68 13.19 29.82
C PHE A 133 2.31 12.43 28.66
N LEU A 134 1.70 11.32 28.26
CA LEU A 134 2.18 10.37 27.26
C LEU A 134 1.09 10.13 26.22
N ASP A 135 1.33 10.39 24.94
CA ASP A 135 0.33 10.18 23.91
C ASP A 135 0.68 8.89 23.15
N ILE A 136 -0.07 7.80 23.41
CA ILE A 136 0.14 6.50 22.75
C ILE A 136 -0.85 6.27 21.60
N TYR A 137 -0.41 5.55 20.57
CA TYR A 137 -1.17 5.28 19.35
C TYR A 137 -1.22 3.78 19.01
N GLN A 138 -2.40 3.35 18.56
CA GLN A 138 -2.69 2.02 18.03
C GLN A 138 -3.89 2.13 17.06
N ASP A 139 -3.79 1.53 15.88
CA ASP A 139 -4.91 1.22 14.97
C ASP A 139 -5.90 2.38 14.67
N GLY A 140 -5.37 3.60 14.60
CA GLY A 140 -6.12 4.83 14.32
C GLY A 140 -6.36 5.69 15.56
N TYR A 141 -6.50 5.07 16.72
CA TYR A 141 -6.80 5.73 17.99
C TYR A 141 -5.53 6.26 18.69
N MET A 142 -5.72 7.35 19.43
CA MET A 142 -4.73 7.94 20.33
C MET A 142 -5.33 8.04 21.74
N VAL A 143 -4.55 7.74 22.78
CA VAL A 143 -4.96 7.89 24.18
C VAL A 143 -3.84 8.56 24.99
N GLN A 144 -4.20 9.53 25.82
CA GLN A 144 -3.29 10.26 26.69
C GLN A 144 -3.16 9.57 28.06
N GLY A 145 -1.96 9.08 28.40
CA GLY A 145 -1.63 8.67 29.76
C GLY A 145 -1.18 9.86 30.60
N ILE A 146 -1.62 9.92 31.85
CA ILE A 146 -1.27 10.95 32.85
C ILE A 146 -0.52 10.28 33.99
N CYS A 147 0.75 10.64 34.17
CA CYS A 147 1.64 10.10 35.19
C CYS A 147 2.01 11.20 36.19
N ASN A 148 1.39 11.22 37.38
CA ASN A 148 1.73 12.14 38.46
C ASN A 148 2.58 11.41 39.52
N GLN A 149 3.80 11.90 39.76
CA GLN A 149 4.73 11.33 40.72
C GLN A 149 4.14 11.24 42.13
N GLY A 150 3.31 12.21 42.55
CA GLY A 150 2.70 12.19 43.89
C GLY A 150 1.74 11.02 44.10
N ASP A 151 0.93 10.71 43.08
CA ASP A 151 0.01 9.57 43.10
C ASP A 151 0.76 8.25 42.88
N LEU A 152 1.78 8.23 42.01
CA LEU A 152 2.62 7.04 41.83
C LEU A 152 3.47 6.71 43.07
N ASP A 153 3.83 7.69 43.91
CA ASP A 153 4.38 7.44 45.26
C ASP A 153 3.34 6.70 46.13
N ALA A 154 2.08 7.17 46.12
CA ALA A 154 1.00 6.63 46.94
C ALA A 154 0.46 5.25 46.48
N PHE A 155 0.40 5.00 45.17
CA PHE A 155 -0.08 3.75 44.60
C PHE A 155 1.00 2.67 44.47
N SER A 156 2.24 3.05 44.10
CA SER A 156 3.29 2.09 43.73
C SER A 156 4.71 2.45 44.24
N GLY A 157 4.84 3.37 45.20
CA GLY A 157 6.11 3.69 45.86
C GLY A 157 7.13 4.40 44.96
N ILE A 158 6.67 5.02 43.87
CA ILE A 158 7.55 5.59 42.83
C ILE A 158 8.15 6.92 43.29
N THR A 159 9.33 6.81 43.89
CA THR A 159 10.13 7.96 44.30
C THR A 159 10.39 8.94 43.14
N LYS A 160 10.55 10.22 43.47
CA LYS A 160 10.99 11.29 42.54
C LYS A 160 12.23 10.92 41.73
N ARG A 161 13.13 10.09 42.29
CA ARG A 161 14.32 9.61 41.59
C ARG A 161 13.95 8.62 40.49
N ALA A 162 13.20 7.57 40.81
CA ALA A 162 12.75 6.57 39.83
C ALA A 162 11.93 7.20 38.69
N PHE A 163 11.03 8.14 39.03
CA PHE A 163 10.27 8.93 38.06
C PHE A 163 11.19 9.75 37.12
N LYS A 164 12.26 10.35 37.66
CA LYS A 164 13.27 11.10 36.91
C LYS A 164 14.27 10.20 36.14
N GLU A 165 14.42 8.93 36.51
CA GLU A 165 15.21 7.98 35.73
C GLU A 165 14.37 7.47 34.55
N PHE A 166 13.11 7.07 34.80
CA PHE A 166 12.14 6.68 33.78
C PHE A 166 11.97 7.72 32.66
N TRP A 167 11.75 9.01 32.98
CA TRP A 167 11.49 10.04 31.96
C TRP A 167 12.69 10.31 31.01
N HIS A 168 13.88 9.81 31.34
CA HIS A 168 15.11 9.91 30.55
C HIS A 168 15.32 8.65 29.68
N THR A 169 14.57 7.58 29.94
CA THR A 169 14.46 6.38 29.09
C THR A 169 13.39 6.49 28.01
N LEU A 170 12.49 7.48 28.07
CA LEU A 170 11.43 7.66 27.07
C LEU A 170 11.92 8.29 25.77
N GLN A 171 11.46 7.75 24.64
CA GLN A 171 11.64 8.30 23.31
C GLN A 171 10.38 8.09 22.44
N ARG A 172 10.06 9.07 21.58
CA ARG A 172 9.05 8.90 20.52
C ARG A 172 9.41 7.66 19.69
N GLY A 173 8.48 6.72 19.65
CA GLY A 173 8.60 5.45 18.95
C GLY A 173 8.63 4.22 19.84
N ASP A 174 8.96 4.36 21.13
CA ASP A 174 8.90 3.26 22.09
C ASP A 174 7.49 2.67 22.13
N PHE A 175 7.36 1.35 22.14
CA PHE A 175 6.11 0.72 22.55
C PHE A 175 6.08 0.63 24.07
N ILE A 176 4.98 1.07 24.67
CA ILE A 176 4.77 1.05 26.12
C ILE A 176 3.42 0.43 26.48
N SER A 177 3.31 -0.12 27.69
CA SER A 177 2.04 -0.33 28.37
C SER A 177 1.80 0.77 29.41
N MET A 178 0.53 1.11 29.65
CA MET A 178 0.10 2.01 30.72
C MET A 178 -1.00 1.31 31.52
N TYR A 179 -0.89 1.33 32.85
CA TYR A 179 -1.84 0.71 33.76
C TYR A 179 -2.47 1.74 34.70
N GLY A 180 -3.79 1.74 34.81
CA GLY A 180 -4.52 2.63 35.71
C GLY A 180 -5.96 2.92 35.29
N HIS A 181 -6.45 4.07 35.72
CA HIS A 181 -7.89 4.38 35.73
C HIS A 181 -8.37 5.09 34.47
N PRO A 182 -9.53 4.73 33.91
CA PRO A 182 -10.22 5.53 32.90
C PRO A 182 -10.50 6.96 33.38
N HIS A 183 -10.14 7.96 32.57
CA HIS A 183 -10.30 9.38 32.91
C HIS A 183 -10.67 10.24 31.70
N VAL A 184 -11.43 11.31 31.89
CA VAL A 184 -11.62 12.37 30.88
C VAL A 184 -11.20 13.69 31.48
N THR A 185 -10.33 14.45 30.81
CA THR A 185 -9.81 15.71 31.35
C THR A 185 -10.90 16.79 31.45
N GLN A 186 -10.73 17.74 32.38
CA GLN A 186 -11.64 18.90 32.54
C GLN A 186 -11.48 20.00 31.48
N GLN A 187 -10.72 19.76 30.40
CA GLN A 187 -10.58 20.74 29.33
C GLN A 187 -11.87 20.85 28.51
N SER A 188 -12.08 21.99 27.83
CA SER A 188 -13.33 22.36 27.13
C SER A 188 -13.76 21.46 25.96
N LYS A 189 -13.05 20.34 25.72
CA LYS A 189 -13.42 19.29 24.76
C LYS A 189 -13.46 17.86 25.36
N GLY A 190 -13.07 17.67 26.63
CA GLY A 190 -13.02 16.37 27.28
C GLY A 190 -12.09 15.35 26.60
N GLU A 191 -10.78 15.42 26.86
CA GLU A 191 -9.83 14.47 26.28
C GLU A 191 -9.85 13.13 27.04
N LEU A 192 -10.26 12.05 26.36
CA LEU A 192 -10.22 10.69 26.91
C LEU A 192 -8.76 10.26 27.16
N SER A 193 -8.50 9.92 28.41
CA SER A 193 -7.18 9.73 28.99
C SER A 193 -7.16 8.50 29.90
N MET A 194 -5.97 8.11 30.36
CA MET A 194 -5.75 7.15 31.45
C MET A 194 -4.98 7.83 32.57
N TYR A 195 -5.41 7.65 33.82
CA TYR A 195 -4.66 8.07 35.00
C TYR A 195 -3.80 6.92 35.50
N CYS A 196 -2.50 6.95 35.22
CA CYS A 196 -1.59 5.85 35.52
C CYS A 196 -1.37 5.70 37.04
N ILE A 197 -1.44 4.47 37.54
CA ILE A 197 -1.16 4.11 38.95
C ILE A 197 0.19 3.39 39.12
N GLU A 198 0.79 2.95 38.01
CA GLU A 198 2.15 2.42 37.92
C GLU A 198 2.98 3.23 36.91
N LEU A 199 4.31 3.09 36.95
CA LEU A 199 5.17 3.58 35.87
C LEU A 199 4.93 2.77 34.58
N PRO A 200 4.64 3.43 33.44
CA PRO A 200 4.49 2.75 32.15
C PRO A 200 5.70 1.91 31.77
N GLN A 201 5.49 0.64 31.41
CA GLN A 201 6.57 -0.27 31.06
C GLN A 201 6.95 -0.12 29.59
N VAL A 202 8.25 0.00 29.28
CA VAL A 202 8.74 -0.08 27.90
C VAL A 202 8.75 -1.55 27.45
N LEU A 203 7.96 -1.86 26.42
CA LEU A 203 7.78 -3.20 25.84
C LEU A 203 8.71 -3.45 24.65
N ALA A 204 9.03 -2.41 23.89
CA ALA A 204 10.03 -2.44 22.83
C ALA A 204 10.55 -1.02 22.56
N PRO A 205 11.80 -0.69 22.96
CA PRO A 205 12.35 0.64 22.76
C PRO A 205 12.66 0.92 21.28
N SER A 206 12.38 2.14 20.83
CA SER A 206 12.84 2.61 19.52
C SER A 206 14.32 2.98 19.60
N ILE A 207 15.16 2.13 19.00
CA ILE A 207 16.61 2.34 18.91
C ILE A 207 16.95 3.46 17.92
N SER A 208 16.22 3.53 16.80
CA SER A 208 16.27 4.66 15.86
C SER A 208 15.36 5.79 16.31
N LEU A 209 15.71 7.02 15.92
CA LEU A 209 14.81 8.17 16.01
C LEU A 209 13.67 8.01 14.99
N ILE A 210 12.46 8.43 15.35
CA ILE A 210 11.37 8.58 14.36
C ILE A 210 11.26 10.05 14.00
N PRO A 211 11.43 10.44 12.72
CA PRO A 211 11.31 11.83 12.32
C PRO A 211 9.89 12.35 12.55
N ARG A 212 9.70 13.67 12.66
CA ARG A 212 8.36 14.24 12.87
C ARG A 212 7.46 14.09 11.64
N LYS A 213 8.06 14.16 10.46
CA LYS A 213 7.51 13.87 9.13
C LYS A 213 8.63 13.29 8.27
N LEU A 214 8.30 12.65 7.15
CA LEU A 214 9.28 12.21 6.16
C LEU A 214 8.86 12.79 4.80
N GLU A 215 9.52 13.87 4.37
CA GLU A 215 9.11 14.64 3.18
C GLU A 215 9.96 14.30 1.94
N ASP A 216 11.24 13.92 2.09
CA ASP A 216 12.07 13.47 0.96
C ASP A 216 11.48 12.22 0.29
N ARG A 217 11.26 12.32 -1.03
CA ARG A 217 10.64 11.26 -1.83
C ARG A 217 11.49 10.00 -1.85
N GLU A 218 12.82 10.10 -1.86
CA GLU A 218 13.65 8.90 -1.86
C GLU A 218 13.70 8.20 -0.50
N ALA A 219 13.79 8.96 0.59
CA ALA A 219 13.71 8.41 1.94
C ALA A 219 12.34 7.77 2.21
N ARG A 220 11.23 8.33 1.70
CA ARG A 220 9.90 7.69 1.72
C ARG A 220 9.88 6.37 0.94
N ILE A 221 10.53 6.33 -0.23
CA ILE A 221 10.67 5.12 -1.07
C ILE A 221 11.48 4.04 -0.34
N ARG A 222 12.64 4.40 0.25
CA ARG A 222 13.55 3.48 0.96
C ARG A 222 13.03 3.04 2.32
N ASN A 223 12.29 3.89 3.03
CA ASN A 223 11.86 3.69 4.41
C ASN A 223 10.32 3.75 4.50
N ARG A 224 9.65 3.00 3.62
CA ARG A 224 8.18 3.02 3.45
C ARG A 224 7.40 2.72 4.73
N HIS A 225 7.98 1.93 5.65
CA HIS A 225 7.43 1.70 6.99
C HIS A 225 7.53 2.94 7.91
N VAL A 226 8.55 3.80 7.74
CA VAL A 226 8.62 5.11 8.40
C VAL A 226 7.66 6.10 7.74
N ASP A 227 7.53 6.10 6.41
CA ASP A 227 6.55 6.91 5.66
C ASP A 227 5.12 6.68 6.20
N MET A 228 4.68 5.41 6.29
CA MET A 228 3.38 5.04 6.88
C MET A 228 3.21 5.45 8.35
N LEU A 229 4.31 5.55 9.12
CA LEU A 229 4.30 5.85 10.55
C LEU A 229 4.27 7.36 10.87
N VAL A 230 4.68 8.21 9.94
CA VAL A 230 4.78 9.67 10.17
C VAL A 230 3.92 10.52 9.23
N ASN A 231 3.44 9.95 8.12
CA ASN A 231 2.56 10.61 7.16
C ASN A 231 1.21 9.86 7.11
N PRO A 232 0.15 10.32 7.80
CA PRO A 232 -1.14 9.62 7.87
C PRO A 232 -1.75 9.28 6.51
N LYS A 233 -1.64 10.16 5.50
CA LYS A 233 -2.13 9.86 4.14
C LYS A 233 -1.50 8.59 3.55
N THR A 234 -0.25 8.28 3.90
CA THR A 234 0.39 7.04 3.43
C THR A 234 -0.28 5.81 4.06
N SER A 235 -0.47 5.78 5.37
CA SER A 235 -1.10 4.63 6.05
C SER A 235 -2.60 4.52 5.76
N ASP A 236 -3.33 5.64 5.71
CA ASP A 236 -4.77 5.65 5.40
C ASP A 236 -5.06 5.21 3.96
N THR A 237 -4.17 5.51 3.00
CA THR A 237 -4.26 4.99 1.63
C THR A 237 -4.14 3.45 1.58
N ILE A 238 -3.30 2.86 2.43
CA ILE A 238 -3.18 1.39 2.51
C ILE A 238 -4.37 0.77 3.28
N ARG A 239 -4.92 1.46 4.28
CA ARG A 239 -6.15 1.03 4.97
C ARG A 239 -7.36 1.04 4.03
N ILE A 240 -7.60 2.11 3.27
CA ILE A 240 -8.74 2.18 2.36
C ILE A 240 -8.66 1.13 1.24
N ARG A 241 -7.47 0.72 0.80
CA ARG A 241 -7.31 -0.46 -0.09
C ARG A 241 -7.99 -1.71 0.48
N SER A 242 -7.79 -1.99 1.76
CA SER A 242 -8.39 -3.15 2.43
C SER A 242 -9.92 -3.05 2.46
N HIS A 243 -10.47 -1.88 2.82
CA HIS A 243 -11.92 -1.66 2.82
C HIS A 243 -12.53 -1.73 1.41
N ILE A 244 -11.85 -1.21 0.39
CA ILE A 244 -12.29 -1.30 -1.02
C ILE A 244 -12.32 -2.75 -1.49
N ILE A 245 -11.27 -3.53 -1.23
CA ILE A 245 -11.22 -4.96 -1.57
C ILE A 245 -12.33 -5.74 -0.85
N GLN A 246 -12.55 -5.48 0.44
CA GLN A 246 -13.62 -6.15 1.19
C GLN A 246 -15.01 -5.77 0.69
N TYR A 247 -15.22 -4.51 0.29
CA TYR A 247 -16.47 -4.06 -0.30
C TYR A 247 -16.76 -4.74 -1.64
N ILE A 248 -15.77 -4.80 -2.55
CA ILE A 248 -15.92 -5.46 -3.85
C ILE A 248 -16.24 -6.96 -3.66
N ARG A 249 -15.53 -7.63 -2.73
CA ARG A 249 -15.83 -9.01 -2.35
C ARG A 249 -17.28 -9.17 -1.86
N ASN A 250 -17.71 -8.38 -0.87
CA ASN A 250 -19.07 -8.48 -0.34
C ASN A 250 -20.12 -8.22 -1.43
N PHE A 251 -19.95 -7.16 -2.23
CA PHE A 251 -20.87 -6.81 -3.32
C PHE A 251 -21.10 -7.95 -4.33
N LEU A 252 -20.07 -8.77 -4.59
CA LEU A 252 -20.17 -9.93 -5.47
C LEU A 252 -20.74 -11.17 -4.76
N LEU A 253 -20.37 -11.41 -3.50
CA LEU A 253 -20.95 -12.49 -2.68
C LEU A 253 -22.47 -12.28 -2.43
N ASP A 254 -22.90 -11.02 -2.26
CA ASP A 254 -24.30 -10.64 -2.08
C ASP A 254 -25.14 -10.93 -3.34
N ASP A 255 -24.55 -10.85 -4.55
CA ASP A 255 -25.12 -11.32 -5.83
C ASP A 255 -24.68 -12.76 -6.18
N GLN A 256 -24.43 -13.59 -5.16
CA GLN A 256 -24.20 -15.04 -5.26
C GLN A 256 -23.03 -15.47 -6.18
N PHE A 257 -22.00 -14.63 -6.35
CA PHE A 257 -20.77 -15.04 -7.04
C PHE A 257 -19.88 -15.92 -6.16
N LEU A 258 -19.24 -16.93 -6.75
CA LEU A 258 -18.21 -17.74 -6.11
C LEU A 258 -16.83 -17.08 -6.25
N GLU A 259 -16.13 -16.86 -5.12
CA GLU A 259 -14.73 -16.44 -5.15
C GLU A 259 -13.83 -17.64 -5.46
N VAL A 260 -13.01 -17.52 -6.50
CA VAL A 260 -12.14 -18.60 -7.01
C VAL A 260 -10.68 -18.15 -7.13
N GLN A 261 -9.77 -19.10 -7.29
CA GLN A 261 -8.35 -18.85 -7.52
C GLN A 261 -7.86 -19.67 -8.72
N THR A 262 -7.46 -18.98 -9.78
CA THR A 262 -7.00 -19.59 -11.03
C THR A 262 -5.47 -19.67 -11.11
N PRO A 263 -4.87 -20.48 -12.00
CA PRO A 263 -3.42 -20.63 -12.10
C PRO A 263 -2.68 -19.31 -12.36
N ILE A 264 -1.77 -18.94 -11.44
CA ILE A 264 -0.86 -17.79 -11.59
C ILE A 264 0.30 -18.11 -12.56
N ILE A 265 0.68 -19.38 -12.66
CA ILE A 265 1.76 -19.88 -13.55
C ILE A 265 1.15 -20.89 -14.51
N SER A 266 1.42 -20.71 -15.80
CA SER A 266 0.95 -21.56 -16.90
C SER A 266 2.05 -21.73 -17.95
N ASP A 267 1.81 -22.55 -18.98
CA ASP A 267 2.72 -22.73 -20.12
C ASP A 267 2.77 -21.50 -21.03
N SER A 268 1.62 -20.87 -21.25
CA SER A 268 1.43 -19.62 -21.98
C SER A 268 0.68 -18.60 -21.11
N ALA A 269 0.61 -17.34 -21.56
CA ALA A 269 -0.20 -16.31 -20.90
C ALA A 269 -1.19 -15.71 -21.90
N GLY A 270 -2.48 -15.78 -21.57
CA GLY A 270 -3.58 -15.24 -22.36
C GLY A 270 -4.53 -14.36 -21.53
N GLY A 271 -5.71 -14.05 -22.08
CA GLY A 271 -6.71 -13.19 -21.46
C GLY A 271 -6.43 -11.68 -21.54
N ALA A 272 -5.23 -11.25 -21.94
CA ALA A 272 -4.94 -9.85 -22.24
C ALA A 272 -3.83 -9.70 -23.29
N ILE A 273 -3.86 -8.61 -24.06
CA ILE A 273 -2.75 -8.20 -24.91
C ILE A 273 -1.72 -7.51 -24.00
N ALA A 274 -0.72 -8.27 -23.59
CA ALA A 274 0.31 -7.83 -22.63
C ALA A 274 1.56 -8.71 -22.75
N ARG A 275 2.73 -8.16 -22.41
CA ARG A 275 3.98 -8.95 -22.43
C ARG A 275 4.15 -9.70 -21.10
N PRO A 276 4.21 -11.04 -21.06
CA PRO A 276 4.33 -11.77 -19.80
C PRO A 276 5.74 -11.73 -19.20
N PHE A 277 5.84 -12.07 -17.92
CA PHE A 277 7.09 -12.56 -17.32
C PHE A 277 7.22 -14.05 -17.57
N THR A 278 8.42 -14.52 -17.91
CA THR A 278 8.69 -15.95 -18.14
C THR A 278 9.62 -16.53 -17.06
N THR A 279 9.47 -17.83 -16.81
CA THR A 279 10.16 -18.60 -15.78
C THR A 279 10.35 -20.06 -16.23
N VAL A 280 11.00 -20.89 -15.41
CA VAL A 280 11.21 -22.33 -15.66
C VAL A 280 11.05 -23.08 -14.33
N ALA A 281 10.32 -24.20 -14.33
CA ALA A 281 10.17 -25.06 -13.16
C ALA A 281 11.27 -26.14 -13.12
N THR A 282 11.68 -26.58 -11.94
CA THR A 282 12.70 -27.64 -11.80
C THR A 282 12.24 -29.00 -12.33
N GLU A 283 10.95 -29.31 -12.24
CA GLU A 283 10.35 -30.55 -12.75
C GLU A 283 10.11 -30.51 -14.29
N PHE A 284 10.00 -29.31 -14.87
CA PHE A 284 9.75 -29.06 -16.29
C PHE A 284 10.86 -28.19 -16.89
N SER A 285 12.12 -28.61 -16.74
CA SER A 285 13.29 -27.82 -17.13
C SER A 285 13.43 -27.57 -18.64
N ASP A 286 12.70 -28.34 -19.44
CA ASP A 286 12.53 -28.25 -20.89
C ASP A 286 11.50 -27.19 -21.31
N LYS A 287 10.58 -26.80 -20.42
CA LYS A 287 9.47 -25.88 -20.72
C LYS A 287 9.70 -24.50 -20.12
N GLN A 288 9.58 -23.48 -20.97
CA GLN A 288 9.35 -22.12 -20.50
C GLN A 288 7.90 -22.01 -20.02
N LEU A 289 7.72 -21.40 -18.85
CA LEU A 289 6.41 -21.08 -18.25
C LEU A 289 6.24 -19.56 -18.21
N ALA A 290 5.00 -19.09 -18.09
CA ALA A 290 4.65 -17.68 -17.97
C ALA A 290 3.92 -17.39 -16.66
N LEU A 291 4.05 -16.16 -16.15
CA LEU A 291 3.10 -15.60 -15.18
C LEU A 291 1.89 -15.03 -15.93
N ARG A 292 0.69 -15.21 -15.40
CA ARG A 292 -0.56 -14.75 -16.03
C ARG A 292 -0.62 -13.22 -16.20
N VAL A 293 -1.19 -12.77 -17.32
CA VAL A 293 -1.46 -11.36 -17.62
C VAL A 293 -2.91 -10.93 -17.30
N ALA A 294 -3.81 -11.92 -17.21
CA ALA A 294 -5.18 -11.89 -16.68
C ALA A 294 -5.63 -13.33 -16.32
N PRO A 295 -6.57 -13.53 -15.37
CA PRO A 295 -7.23 -14.82 -15.13
C PRO A 295 -8.36 -15.19 -16.12
N GLU A 296 -8.93 -14.24 -16.89
CA GLU A 296 -10.04 -14.40 -17.86
C GLU A 296 -10.29 -15.83 -18.41
N ILE A 297 -9.32 -16.43 -19.13
CA ILE A 297 -9.50 -17.72 -19.82
C ILE A 297 -9.87 -18.86 -18.85
N TRP A 298 -9.31 -18.82 -17.64
CA TRP A 298 -9.62 -19.80 -16.60
C TRP A 298 -10.99 -19.56 -15.96
N LEU A 299 -11.40 -18.30 -15.81
CA LEU A 299 -12.72 -17.95 -15.27
C LEU A 299 -13.83 -18.37 -16.24
N LYS A 300 -13.65 -18.15 -17.54
CA LYS A 300 -14.57 -18.66 -18.59
C LYS A 300 -14.67 -20.18 -18.59
N ARG A 301 -13.56 -20.90 -18.36
CA ARG A 301 -13.54 -22.37 -18.21
C ARG A 301 -14.33 -22.86 -16.99
N LEU A 302 -14.40 -22.08 -15.91
CA LEU A 302 -15.27 -22.40 -14.76
C LEU A 302 -16.76 -22.17 -15.08
N VAL A 303 -17.09 -21.15 -15.88
CA VAL A 303 -18.46 -20.93 -16.39
C VAL A 303 -18.89 -22.08 -17.30
N ILE A 304 -18.04 -22.53 -18.23
CA ILE A 304 -18.25 -23.75 -19.04
C ILE A 304 -18.42 -24.98 -18.14
N GLY A 305 -17.68 -25.05 -17.02
CA GLY A 305 -17.83 -26.06 -15.97
C GLY A 305 -19.11 -25.96 -15.11
N GLY A 306 -20.08 -25.10 -15.48
CA GLY A 306 -21.37 -24.96 -14.79
C GLY A 306 -21.39 -23.96 -13.64
N MET A 307 -20.39 -23.08 -13.51
CA MET A 307 -20.37 -22.03 -12.48
C MET A 307 -20.90 -20.70 -13.04
N ASP A 308 -22.21 -20.48 -12.99
CA ASP A 308 -22.90 -19.31 -13.57
C ASP A 308 -22.33 -17.94 -13.13
N ARG A 309 -21.67 -17.87 -11.97
CA ARG A 309 -21.17 -16.63 -11.35
C ARG A 309 -19.84 -16.87 -10.64
N VAL A 310 -18.74 -16.42 -11.24
CA VAL A 310 -17.38 -16.57 -10.67
C VAL A 310 -16.64 -15.23 -10.63
N PHE A 311 -15.80 -15.03 -9.62
CA PHE A 311 -14.87 -13.90 -9.57
C PHE A 311 -13.53 -14.26 -8.92
N GLU A 312 -12.47 -13.57 -9.33
CA GLU A 312 -11.18 -13.61 -8.66
C GLU A 312 -10.69 -12.18 -8.35
N ILE A 313 -10.28 -11.96 -7.10
CA ILE A 313 -9.46 -10.79 -6.71
C ILE A 313 -8.02 -11.28 -6.53
N GLY A 314 -7.15 -10.98 -7.49
CA GLY A 314 -5.83 -11.61 -7.57
C GLY A 314 -4.77 -10.77 -8.28
N PRO A 315 -3.50 -11.21 -8.25
CA PRO A 315 -2.42 -10.53 -8.95
C PRO A 315 -2.42 -10.83 -10.45
N ALA A 316 -2.04 -9.84 -11.24
CA ALA A 316 -1.68 -9.95 -12.66
C ALA A 316 -0.25 -9.42 -12.88
N PHE A 317 0.46 -10.01 -13.83
CA PHE A 317 1.90 -9.79 -14.03
C PHE A 317 2.22 -9.38 -15.46
N ARG A 318 2.60 -8.12 -15.67
CA ARG A 318 2.89 -7.56 -17.00
C ARG A 318 4.30 -6.96 -17.06
N ASN A 319 5.13 -7.51 -17.93
CA ASN A 319 6.54 -7.18 -18.11
C ASN A 319 6.71 -5.92 -18.97
N GLU A 320 6.15 -4.81 -18.50
CA GLU A 320 5.91 -3.57 -19.24
C GLU A 320 6.63 -2.36 -18.58
N GLY A 321 6.29 -1.14 -19.02
CA GLY A 321 6.85 0.10 -18.49
C GLY A 321 6.47 0.41 -17.03
N LEU A 322 7.28 1.25 -16.38
CA LEU A 322 7.03 1.79 -15.03
C LEU A 322 6.74 3.29 -15.13
N ASP A 323 5.52 3.73 -14.82
CA ASP A 323 5.10 5.14 -14.96
C ASP A 323 4.39 5.73 -13.71
N ALA A 324 3.20 6.31 -13.88
CA ALA A 324 2.34 6.80 -12.80
C ALA A 324 1.12 5.90 -12.53
N THR A 325 0.75 5.03 -13.46
CA THR A 325 -0.45 4.17 -13.44
C THR A 325 -0.12 2.69 -13.64
N HIS A 326 1.08 2.35 -14.12
CA HIS A 326 1.53 0.99 -14.39
C HIS A 326 2.65 0.56 -13.44
N ASN A 327 2.51 -0.65 -12.90
CA ASN A 327 3.52 -1.38 -12.14
C ASN A 327 3.48 -2.84 -12.59
N PRO A 328 4.63 -3.54 -12.74
CA PRO A 328 4.64 -4.89 -13.33
C PRO A 328 3.89 -5.99 -12.56
N GLU A 329 3.60 -5.74 -11.28
CA GLU A 329 2.64 -6.51 -10.46
C GLU A 329 1.50 -5.56 -10.02
N PHE A 330 0.26 -5.97 -10.18
CA PHE A 330 -0.93 -5.20 -9.76
C PHE A 330 -2.09 -6.14 -9.43
N THR A 331 -3.10 -5.65 -8.71
CA THR A 331 -4.29 -6.45 -8.36
C THR A 331 -5.45 -6.13 -9.29
N THR A 332 -6.02 -7.14 -9.95
CA THR A 332 -7.32 -7.03 -10.62
C THR A 332 -8.44 -7.59 -9.76
N CYS A 333 -9.66 -7.15 -10.05
CA CYS A 333 -10.86 -7.93 -9.79
C CYS A 333 -11.47 -8.25 -11.16
N GLU A 334 -11.66 -9.52 -11.46
CA GLU A 334 -12.33 -9.99 -12.68
C GLU A 334 -13.50 -10.90 -12.30
N PHE A 335 -14.67 -10.71 -12.92
CA PHE A 335 -15.86 -11.51 -12.70
C PHE A 335 -16.58 -11.85 -14.00
N TYR A 336 -17.25 -13.01 -14.02
CA TYR A 336 -18.01 -13.53 -15.15
C TYR A 336 -19.37 -14.02 -14.67
N LYS A 337 -20.43 -13.63 -15.39
CA LYS A 337 -21.84 -13.88 -15.04
C LYS A 337 -22.62 -14.34 -16.26
N SER A 338 -23.13 -15.56 -16.21
CA SER A 338 -24.01 -16.10 -17.24
C SER A 338 -25.33 -15.31 -17.30
N PHE A 339 -25.82 -15.13 -18.52
CA PHE A 339 -27.03 -14.41 -18.89
C PHE A 339 -27.05 -12.91 -18.51
N ALA A 340 -25.89 -12.29 -18.28
CA ALA A 340 -25.76 -10.82 -18.14
C ALA A 340 -25.42 -10.16 -19.49
N ASP A 341 -26.09 -9.04 -19.81
CA ASP A 341 -25.80 -8.21 -20.98
C ASP A 341 -24.86 -7.02 -20.65
N LEU A 342 -24.49 -6.22 -21.65
CA LEU A 342 -23.65 -5.04 -21.41
C LEU A 342 -24.30 -3.98 -20.49
N ASN A 343 -25.64 -3.91 -20.41
CA ASN A 343 -26.36 -3.00 -19.52
C ASN A 343 -26.35 -3.49 -18.06
N ASP A 344 -26.44 -4.80 -17.82
CA ASP A 344 -26.25 -5.41 -16.50
C ASP A 344 -24.86 -5.08 -15.97
N LEU A 345 -23.81 -5.29 -16.78
CA LEU A 345 -22.43 -4.99 -16.42
C LEU A 345 -22.22 -3.51 -16.08
N MET A 346 -22.80 -2.59 -16.88
CA MET A 346 -22.79 -1.16 -16.58
C MET A 346 -23.56 -0.84 -15.29
N SER A 347 -24.74 -1.42 -15.07
CA SER A 347 -25.55 -1.19 -13.86
C SER A 347 -24.87 -1.71 -12.59
N MET A 348 -24.24 -2.90 -12.66
CA MET A 348 -23.42 -3.45 -11.57
C MET A 348 -22.23 -2.55 -11.26
N THR A 349 -21.55 -2.04 -12.29
CA THR A 349 -20.43 -1.10 -12.13
C THR A 349 -20.85 0.22 -11.47
N GLU A 350 -21.96 0.82 -11.91
CA GLU A 350 -22.51 2.05 -11.34
C GLU A 350 -22.84 1.88 -9.84
N LYS A 351 -23.52 0.79 -9.48
CA LYS A 351 -23.82 0.42 -8.08
C LYS A 351 -22.54 0.20 -7.26
N MET A 352 -21.56 -0.51 -7.81
CA MET A 352 -20.29 -0.80 -7.12
C MET A 352 -19.52 0.50 -6.84
N VAL A 353 -19.34 1.37 -7.83
CA VAL A 353 -18.56 2.62 -7.68
C VAL A 353 -19.24 3.61 -6.73
N SER A 354 -20.56 3.77 -6.80
CA SER A 354 -21.31 4.63 -5.86
C SER A 354 -21.29 4.09 -4.42
N GLY A 355 -21.36 2.77 -4.24
CA GLY A 355 -21.20 2.12 -2.94
C GLY A 355 -19.80 2.30 -2.34
N ILE A 356 -18.74 2.16 -3.14
CA ILE A 356 -17.37 2.45 -2.71
C ILE A 356 -17.22 3.94 -2.33
N ALA A 357 -17.82 4.87 -3.09
CA ALA A 357 -17.83 6.29 -2.73
C ALA A 357 -18.49 6.49 -1.35
N SER A 358 -19.65 5.88 -1.12
CA SER A 358 -20.36 5.95 0.16
C SER A 358 -19.53 5.39 1.33
N LEU A 359 -18.87 4.26 1.15
CA LEU A 359 -17.92 3.68 2.11
C LEU A 359 -16.76 4.64 2.44
N VAL A 360 -16.17 5.27 1.42
CA VAL A 360 -15.07 6.24 1.57
C VAL A 360 -15.54 7.55 2.24
N SER A 361 -16.81 7.92 2.09
CA SER A 361 -17.46 9.03 2.82
C SER A 361 -17.83 8.68 4.27
N VAL A 362 -17.90 7.39 4.64
CA VAL A 362 -17.99 6.94 6.04
C VAL A 362 -16.60 6.86 6.68
N GLN A 363 -15.66 6.10 6.09
CA GLN A 363 -14.36 5.76 6.69
C GLN A 363 -13.46 6.97 6.98
N ARG A 364 -13.67 8.11 6.29
CA ARG A 364 -12.98 9.38 6.57
C ARG A 364 -13.30 9.99 7.93
N LYS A 365 -14.49 9.73 8.47
CA LYS A 365 -14.98 10.38 9.70
C LYS A 365 -14.15 9.88 10.89
N HIS A 366 -13.92 8.57 10.91
CA HIS A 366 -12.87 7.90 11.67
C HIS A 366 -12.67 6.50 11.05
N PRO A 367 -11.44 5.96 10.94
CA PRO A 367 -10.15 6.56 11.32
C PRO A 367 -9.42 7.30 10.17
N LEU A 368 -9.90 7.24 8.92
CA LEU A 368 -9.13 7.60 7.72
C LEU A 368 -9.18 9.09 7.36
N THR A 369 -8.97 9.95 8.36
CA THR A 369 -9.23 11.40 8.32
C THR A 369 -8.37 12.19 7.32
N SER A 370 -7.37 11.57 6.70
CA SER A 370 -6.47 12.22 5.74
C SER A 370 -6.83 12.02 4.25
N LEU A 371 -7.96 11.36 3.96
CA LEU A 371 -8.41 11.06 2.61
C LEU A 371 -9.34 12.15 2.02
N PRO A 372 -9.20 12.52 0.73
CA PRO A 372 -10.04 13.52 0.07
C PRO A 372 -11.47 13.00 -0.13
N GLU A 373 -12.46 13.89 -0.22
CA GLU A 373 -13.85 13.49 -0.48
C GLU A 373 -13.98 12.85 -1.88
N PRO A 374 -14.74 11.75 -2.04
CA PRO A 374 -15.12 11.26 -3.35
C PRO A 374 -15.82 12.36 -4.16
N ASN A 375 -15.58 12.42 -5.47
CA ASN A 375 -16.33 13.33 -6.31
C ASN A 375 -17.80 12.89 -6.35
N ALA A 376 -18.75 13.82 -6.16
CA ALA A 376 -20.17 13.54 -6.22
C ALA A 376 -20.60 12.92 -7.58
N SER A 377 -19.85 13.17 -8.66
CA SER A 377 -20.07 12.52 -9.96
C SER A 377 -19.95 11.00 -9.92
N LEU A 378 -19.25 10.41 -8.94
CA LEU A 378 -19.14 8.96 -8.72
C LEU A 378 -20.45 8.32 -8.23
N SER A 379 -21.48 9.11 -7.91
CA SER A 379 -22.84 8.64 -7.61
C SER A 379 -23.90 9.31 -8.50
N ALA A 380 -23.49 10.13 -9.47
CA ALA A 380 -24.37 10.74 -10.46
C ALA A 380 -24.65 9.73 -11.59
N THR A 381 -25.51 8.77 -11.31
CA THR A 381 -25.93 7.70 -12.23
C THR A 381 -27.22 8.07 -12.98
N PRO A 382 -27.45 7.55 -14.21
CA PRO A 382 -26.54 6.76 -15.02
C PRO A 382 -25.37 7.60 -15.58
N TYR A 383 -24.23 6.96 -15.83
CA TYR A 383 -23.05 7.62 -16.37
C TYR A 383 -23.19 7.98 -17.86
N LYS A 384 -22.44 9.00 -18.31
CA LYS A 384 -22.39 9.41 -19.73
C LYS A 384 -21.96 8.22 -20.60
N ARG A 385 -22.64 7.96 -21.72
CA ARG A 385 -22.24 6.94 -22.71
C ARG A 385 -21.79 7.62 -24.01
N ILE A 386 -20.65 7.20 -24.56
CA ILE A 386 -20.10 7.70 -25.84
C ILE A 386 -19.85 6.50 -26.75
N GLN A 387 -20.49 6.44 -27.92
CA GLN A 387 -20.17 5.44 -28.94
C GLN A 387 -18.84 5.78 -29.64
N PHE A 388 -17.95 4.80 -29.76
CA PHE A 388 -16.57 4.97 -30.23
C PHE A 388 -16.49 5.60 -31.63
N ILE A 389 -17.13 4.97 -32.63
CA ILE A 389 -17.05 5.41 -34.03
C ILE A 389 -17.72 6.79 -34.23
N PRO A 390 -18.98 7.03 -33.83
CA PRO A 390 -19.62 8.33 -34.03
C PRO A 390 -18.90 9.51 -33.34
N ALA A 391 -18.21 9.28 -32.24
CA ALA A 391 -17.42 10.31 -31.56
C ALA A 391 -16.20 10.75 -32.41
N ILE A 392 -15.46 9.80 -32.97
CA ILE A 392 -14.33 10.08 -33.86
C ILE A 392 -14.82 10.73 -35.15
N GLU A 393 -15.87 10.20 -35.78
CA GLU A 393 -16.44 10.76 -37.01
C GLU A 393 -16.90 12.22 -36.82
N LYS A 394 -17.57 12.50 -35.70
CA LYS A 394 -17.99 13.86 -35.33
C LYS A 394 -16.81 14.80 -35.09
N ALA A 395 -15.71 14.30 -34.53
CA ALA A 395 -14.52 15.10 -34.25
C ALA A 395 -13.65 15.37 -35.49
N LEU A 396 -13.64 14.44 -36.46
CA LEU A 396 -12.99 14.61 -37.76
C LEU A 396 -13.86 15.39 -38.77
N GLY A 397 -15.19 15.38 -38.61
CA GLY A 397 -16.13 15.89 -39.59
C GLY A 397 -16.25 15.00 -40.84
N GLU A 398 -15.83 13.74 -40.75
CA GLU A 398 -15.70 12.81 -41.87
C GLU A 398 -15.96 11.37 -41.40
N LYS A 399 -16.53 10.54 -42.29
CA LYS A 399 -16.82 9.13 -42.00
C LYS A 399 -15.55 8.29 -41.93
N LEU A 400 -15.52 7.32 -41.02
CA LEU A 400 -14.46 6.31 -41.03
C LEU A 400 -14.68 5.33 -42.21
N PRO A 401 -13.60 4.77 -42.80
CA PRO A 401 -13.73 3.68 -43.76
C PRO A 401 -14.36 2.45 -43.09
N ASP A 402 -14.89 1.52 -43.88
CA ASP A 402 -15.25 0.19 -43.36
C ASP A 402 -14.02 -0.43 -42.67
N LEU A 403 -14.18 -0.80 -41.40
CA LEU A 403 -13.11 -1.32 -40.55
C LEU A 403 -12.98 -2.86 -40.63
N ALA A 404 -13.86 -3.54 -41.37
CA ALA A 404 -13.76 -4.97 -41.70
C ALA A 404 -13.07 -5.25 -43.05
N ASP A 405 -12.86 -4.22 -43.87
CA ASP A 405 -12.15 -4.26 -45.16
C ASP A 405 -10.65 -4.58 -44.98
N ASP A 406 -10.07 -5.49 -45.77
CA ASP A 406 -8.61 -5.78 -45.74
C ASP A 406 -7.76 -4.51 -46.04
N GLN A 407 -8.33 -3.50 -46.69
CA GLN A 407 -7.71 -2.19 -46.97
C GLN A 407 -8.03 -1.11 -45.92
N ALA A 408 -8.74 -1.44 -44.84
CA ALA A 408 -9.13 -0.51 -43.77
C ALA A 408 -7.93 0.26 -43.18
N THR A 409 -6.81 -0.43 -42.95
CA THR A 409 -5.58 0.17 -42.39
C THR A 409 -5.03 1.27 -43.30
N GLU A 410 -4.93 1.02 -44.61
CA GLU A 410 -4.41 1.99 -45.59
C GLU A 410 -5.33 3.21 -45.73
N LYS A 411 -6.65 2.97 -45.78
CA LYS A 411 -7.68 4.01 -45.82
C LYS A 411 -7.65 4.88 -44.56
N LEU A 412 -7.48 4.27 -43.38
CA LEU A 412 -7.39 4.99 -42.10
C LEU A 412 -6.07 5.76 -41.97
N LEU A 413 -4.95 5.24 -42.48
CA LEU A 413 -3.67 5.96 -42.55
C LEU A 413 -3.76 7.18 -43.47
N ALA A 414 -4.43 7.07 -44.62
CA ALA A 414 -4.68 8.20 -45.52
C ALA A 414 -5.55 9.28 -44.84
N LEU A 415 -6.60 8.88 -44.11
CA LEU A 415 -7.43 9.79 -43.30
C LEU A 415 -6.62 10.48 -42.19
N CYS A 416 -5.80 9.73 -41.45
CA CYS A 416 -4.93 10.30 -40.41
C CYS A 416 -3.92 11.31 -41.00
N LYS A 417 -3.37 11.03 -42.18
CA LYS A 417 -2.47 11.95 -42.91
C LYS A 417 -3.22 13.22 -43.36
N LYS A 418 -4.44 13.09 -43.88
CA LYS A 418 -5.31 14.22 -44.27
C LYS A 418 -5.57 15.17 -43.10
N HIS A 419 -5.87 14.62 -41.93
CA HIS A 419 -6.13 15.37 -40.69
C HIS A 419 -4.86 15.70 -39.87
N SER A 420 -3.66 15.49 -40.42
CA SER A 420 -2.36 15.77 -39.78
C SER A 420 -2.15 15.11 -38.40
N ILE A 421 -2.73 13.93 -38.20
CA ILE A 421 -2.74 13.20 -36.93
C ILE A 421 -1.39 12.53 -36.70
N LYS A 422 -0.80 12.72 -35.50
CA LYS A 422 0.43 12.01 -35.11
C LYS A 422 0.13 10.55 -34.77
N LEU A 423 0.51 9.67 -35.69
CA LEU A 423 0.39 8.21 -35.60
C LEU A 423 1.35 7.57 -34.57
N PRO A 424 1.06 6.33 -34.10
CA PRO A 424 1.98 5.51 -33.31
C PRO A 424 3.15 4.96 -34.15
N GLU A 425 4.11 4.30 -33.51
CA GLU A 425 5.24 3.65 -34.19
C GLU A 425 4.81 2.34 -34.90
N ALA A 426 4.00 1.52 -34.24
CA ALA A 426 3.38 0.33 -34.83
C ALA A 426 2.01 0.68 -35.44
N LEU A 427 1.91 0.64 -36.78
CA LEU A 427 0.75 1.09 -37.55
C LEU A 427 -0.33 0.00 -37.77
N THR A 428 -0.61 -0.81 -36.74
CA THR A 428 -1.71 -1.80 -36.81
C THR A 428 -3.07 -1.11 -36.64
N LEU A 429 -4.11 -1.62 -37.30
CA LEU A 429 -5.46 -1.04 -37.26
C LEU A 429 -5.96 -0.74 -35.83
N PRO A 430 -5.82 -1.65 -34.84
CA PRO A 430 -6.24 -1.38 -33.47
C PRO A 430 -5.43 -0.25 -32.80
N ARG A 431 -4.11 -0.18 -33.02
CA ARG A 431 -3.24 0.88 -32.43
C ARG A 431 -3.51 2.25 -33.05
N ILE A 432 -3.97 2.32 -34.30
CA ILE A 432 -4.41 3.58 -34.91
C ILE A 432 -5.76 4.03 -34.32
N LEU A 433 -6.72 3.11 -34.16
CA LEU A 433 -8.03 3.41 -33.58
C LEU A 433 -7.93 3.84 -32.10
N ASP A 434 -7.10 3.15 -31.30
CA ASP A 434 -6.70 3.55 -29.95
C ASP A 434 -6.07 4.97 -29.92
N LYS A 435 -5.16 5.25 -30.86
CA LYS A 435 -4.56 6.58 -30.98
C LYS A 435 -5.59 7.68 -31.29
N LEU A 436 -6.67 7.37 -32.02
CA LEU A 436 -7.78 8.28 -32.30
C LEU A 436 -8.66 8.48 -31.06
N ALA A 437 -9.00 7.40 -30.32
CA ALA A 437 -9.76 7.50 -29.06
C ALA A 437 -9.05 8.39 -28.01
N SER A 438 -7.74 8.22 -27.85
CA SER A 438 -6.91 9.05 -26.95
C SER A 438 -6.77 10.53 -27.36
N ILE A 439 -7.18 10.90 -28.58
CA ILE A 439 -7.21 12.29 -29.05
C ILE A 439 -8.63 12.87 -28.97
N TYR A 440 -9.65 12.09 -29.32
CA TYR A 440 -11.00 12.60 -29.57
C TYR A 440 -12.08 12.15 -28.57
N ILE A 441 -11.82 11.15 -27.73
CA ILE A 441 -12.81 10.59 -26.77
C ILE A 441 -12.33 10.72 -25.32
N GLU A 442 -11.12 10.25 -25.00
CA GLU A 442 -10.59 10.29 -23.62
C GLU A 442 -10.56 11.69 -22.99
N PRO A 443 -10.25 12.79 -23.71
CA PRO A 443 -10.30 14.14 -23.14
C PRO A 443 -11.69 14.56 -22.64
N ASP A 444 -12.75 13.91 -23.13
CA ASP A 444 -14.15 14.19 -22.82
C ASP A 444 -14.67 13.40 -21.58
N CYS A 445 -13.81 12.58 -20.98
CA CYS A 445 -14.12 11.63 -19.90
C CYS A 445 -13.58 12.06 -18.52
N GLU A 446 -13.78 13.33 -18.16
CA GLU A 446 -13.40 13.86 -16.84
C GLU A 446 -14.32 13.32 -15.72
N ALA A 447 -15.63 13.38 -15.95
CA ALA A 447 -16.63 12.69 -15.14
C ALA A 447 -16.80 11.23 -15.60
N PRO A 448 -17.35 10.33 -14.76
CA PRO A 448 -17.61 8.93 -15.14
C PRO A 448 -18.34 8.81 -16.47
N THR A 449 -17.68 8.14 -17.41
CA THR A 449 -18.11 8.05 -18.81
C THR A 449 -17.76 6.66 -19.34
N TYR A 450 -18.74 5.97 -19.92
CA TYR A 450 -18.52 4.75 -20.69
C TYR A 450 -18.17 5.11 -22.14
N ILE A 451 -17.01 4.65 -22.62
CA ILE A 451 -16.75 4.50 -24.05
C ILE A 451 -17.34 3.14 -24.45
N ILE A 452 -18.28 3.12 -25.39
CA ILE A 452 -19.01 1.91 -25.79
C ILE A 452 -18.87 1.60 -27.28
N TYR A 453 -19.06 0.33 -27.63
CA TYR A 453 -19.04 -0.18 -29.00
C TYR A 453 -17.74 0.14 -29.78
N PRO A 454 -16.56 -0.21 -29.25
CA PRO A 454 -15.32 -0.15 -30.02
C PRO A 454 -15.36 -1.13 -31.22
N PRO A 455 -14.69 -0.81 -32.34
CA PRO A 455 -14.55 -1.70 -33.50
C PRO A 455 -14.10 -3.12 -33.12
N ALA A 456 -14.65 -4.15 -33.76
CA ALA A 456 -14.42 -5.56 -33.38
C ALA A 456 -12.94 -5.98 -33.40
N CYS A 457 -12.13 -5.38 -34.29
CA CYS A 457 -10.68 -5.60 -34.35
C CYS A 457 -9.91 -5.16 -33.08
N MET A 458 -10.52 -4.38 -32.19
CA MET A 458 -9.94 -3.93 -30.91
C MET A 458 -10.30 -4.83 -29.72
N ALA A 459 -11.21 -5.81 -29.89
CA ALA A 459 -11.76 -6.63 -28.81
C ALA A 459 -11.87 -8.11 -29.21
N PRO A 460 -10.75 -8.84 -29.37
CA PRO A 460 -10.76 -10.20 -29.94
C PRO A 460 -11.47 -11.26 -29.09
N LEU A 461 -11.82 -10.96 -27.83
CA LEU A 461 -12.51 -11.86 -26.89
C LEU A 461 -13.96 -11.43 -26.62
N ALA A 462 -14.37 -10.26 -27.12
CA ALA A 462 -15.74 -9.74 -26.96
C ALA A 462 -16.63 -10.13 -28.14
N LYS A 463 -17.91 -10.32 -27.86
CA LYS A 463 -18.94 -10.60 -28.87
C LYS A 463 -19.13 -9.42 -29.81
N SER A 464 -19.42 -9.68 -31.08
CA SER A 464 -19.46 -8.64 -32.13
C SER A 464 -20.76 -8.61 -32.91
N PHE A 465 -21.18 -7.41 -33.32
CA PHE A 465 -22.41 -7.16 -34.08
C PHE A 465 -22.23 -6.00 -35.07
N ILE A 466 -23.13 -5.90 -36.06
CA ILE A 466 -23.18 -4.74 -36.97
C ILE A 466 -23.99 -3.63 -36.29
N ASP A 467 -23.36 -2.50 -36.00
CA ASP A 467 -24.07 -1.36 -35.42
C ASP A 467 -25.09 -0.78 -36.43
N PRO A 468 -26.37 -0.61 -36.05
CA PRO A 468 -27.42 -0.24 -37.00
C PRO A 468 -27.31 1.19 -37.53
N ALA A 469 -26.57 2.09 -36.87
CA ALA A 469 -26.45 3.50 -37.25
C ALA A 469 -25.22 3.80 -38.14
N THR A 470 -24.08 3.17 -37.84
CA THR A 470 -22.81 3.31 -38.56
C THR A 470 -22.59 2.25 -39.63
N LYS A 471 -23.29 1.10 -39.54
CA LYS A 471 -23.09 -0.12 -40.35
C LYS A 471 -21.73 -0.78 -40.20
N GLN A 472 -20.98 -0.42 -39.17
CA GLN A 472 -19.64 -0.95 -38.87
C GLN A 472 -19.74 -2.20 -37.98
N LEU A 473 -18.75 -3.09 -38.09
CA LEU A 473 -18.62 -4.25 -37.19
C LEU A 473 -17.98 -3.82 -35.86
N VAL A 474 -18.79 -3.79 -34.81
CA VAL A 474 -18.42 -3.32 -33.46
C VAL A 474 -18.51 -4.46 -32.44
N SER A 475 -18.00 -4.19 -31.23
CA SER A 475 -17.99 -5.10 -30.09
C SER A 475 -19.09 -4.75 -29.09
N ALA A 476 -19.72 -5.72 -28.46
CA ALA A 476 -20.56 -5.53 -27.28
C ALA A 476 -19.67 -5.30 -26.03
N ARG A 477 -18.93 -4.19 -26.03
CA ARG A 477 -17.92 -3.80 -25.02
C ARG A 477 -18.13 -2.36 -24.56
N ALA A 478 -17.83 -2.13 -23.29
CA ALA A 478 -17.82 -0.83 -22.62
C ALA A 478 -16.56 -0.67 -21.75
N GLU A 479 -16.00 0.53 -21.71
CA GLU A 479 -14.87 0.89 -20.86
C GLU A 479 -15.23 2.12 -20.03
N LEU A 480 -15.17 2.00 -18.70
CA LEU A 480 -15.46 3.09 -17.79
C LEU A 480 -14.22 3.96 -17.60
N PHE A 481 -14.27 5.18 -18.12
CA PHE A 481 -13.27 6.21 -17.89
C PHE A 481 -13.71 7.19 -16.79
N ILE A 482 -12.78 7.51 -15.89
CA ILE A 482 -12.96 8.51 -14.82
C ILE A 482 -11.67 9.35 -14.74
N GLN A 483 -11.76 10.68 -14.70
CA GLN A 483 -10.59 11.59 -14.72
C GLN A 483 -9.62 11.27 -15.88
N LYS A 484 -10.16 10.99 -17.07
CA LYS A 484 -9.42 10.62 -18.29
C LYS A 484 -8.55 9.37 -18.12
N ARG A 485 -9.06 8.36 -17.42
CA ARG A 485 -8.38 7.07 -17.16
C ARG A 485 -9.38 5.91 -17.14
N GLU A 486 -9.06 4.86 -17.89
CA GLU A 486 -9.73 3.55 -17.84
C GLU A 486 -9.67 2.97 -16.41
N MET A 487 -10.84 2.75 -15.79
CA MET A 487 -11.00 2.13 -14.46
C MET A 487 -11.41 0.66 -14.55
N ALA A 488 -12.32 0.34 -15.49
CA ALA A 488 -12.84 -1.00 -15.72
C ALA A 488 -13.20 -1.19 -17.19
N ASN A 489 -13.05 -2.42 -17.68
CA ASN A 489 -13.37 -2.89 -19.03
C ASN A 489 -14.35 -4.07 -18.90
N MET A 490 -15.41 -4.09 -19.72
CA MET A 490 -16.48 -5.10 -19.61
C MET A 490 -17.13 -5.39 -20.96
N TYR A 491 -17.52 -6.63 -21.19
CA TYR A 491 -18.09 -7.06 -22.47
C TYR A 491 -19.03 -8.27 -22.33
N GLU A 492 -19.94 -8.40 -23.29
CA GLU A 492 -20.54 -9.69 -23.60
C GLU A 492 -19.47 -10.58 -24.24
N GLU A 493 -19.33 -11.80 -23.74
CA GLU A 493 -18.25 -12.68 -24.12
C GLU A 493 -18.46 -13.35 -25.46
N GLU A 494 -17.38 -13.46 -26.26
CA GLU A 494 -17.44 -14.31 -27.44
C GLU A 494 -17.53 -15.78 -27.01
N ASN A 495 -18.62 -16.42 -27.42
CA ASN A 495 -18.97 -17.79 -27.03
C ASN A 495 -19.19 -18.72 -28.24
N SER A 496 -18.99 -18.21 -29.47
CA SER A 496 -18.83 -19.03 -30.68
C SER A 496 -17.36 -19.41 -30.87
N PRO A 497 -16.97 -20.71 -30.83
CA PRO A 497 -15.59 -21.12 -31.09
C PRO A 497 -15.14 -20.76 -32.52
N PHE A 498 -16.06 -20.72 -33.48
CA PHE A 498 -15.78 -20.34 -34.86
C PHE A 498 -15.39 -18.85 -34.98
N GLU A 499 -16.19 -17.96 -34.39
CA GLU A 499 -15.89 -16.52 -34.38
C GLU A 499 -14.65 -16.22 -33.54
N GLN A 500 -14.46 -16.92 -32.42
CA GLN A 500 -13.26 -16.78 -31.61
C GLN A 500 -11.99 -17.18 -32.39
N ARG A 501 -12.04 -18.25 -33.20
CA ARG A 501 -10.95 -18.64 -34.10
C ARG A 501 -10.69 -17.58 -35.17
N VAL A 502 -11.74 -17.02 -35.78
CA VAL A 502 -11.61 -15.90 -36.75
C VAL A 502 -10.94 -14.69 -36.10
N LYS A 503 -11.35 -14.31 -34.89
CA LYS A 503 -10.76 -13.19 -34.13
C LYS A 503 -9.30 -13.44 -33.76
N PHE A 504 -8.92 -14.65 -33.35
CA PHE A 504 -7.51 -15.00 -33.14
C PHE A 504 -6.68 -14.96 -34.44
N MET A 505 -7.23 -15.42 -35.57
CA MET A 505 -6.55 -15.30 -36.87
C MET A 505 -6.36 -13.85 -37.31
N GLN A 506 -7.36 -12.97 -37.08
CA GLN A 506 -7.24 -11.53 -37.31
C GLN A 506 -6.20 -10.89 -36.39
N GLN A 507 -6.23 -11.19 -35.08
CA GLN A 507 -5.23 -10.72 -34.12
C GLN A 507 -3.81 -11.18 -34.49
N ALA A 508 -3.67 -12.37 -35.07
CA ALA A 508 -2.41 -12.90 -35.58
C ALA A 508 -1.90 -12.21 -36.87
N LYS A 509 -2.74 -11.45 -37.59
CA LYS A 509 -2.30 -10.48 -38.63
C LYS A 509 -1.68 -9.23 -37.98
N PHE A 510 -2.20 -8.76 -36.84
CA PHE A 510 -1.78 -7.53 -36.15
C PHE A 510 -0.61 -7.72 -35.17
N LYS A 511 0.40 -8.51 -35.55
CA LYS A 511 1.60 -8.77 -34.73
C LYS A 511 2.55 -7.57 -34.73
N ASP A 512 3.12 -7.29 -33.56
CA ASP A 512 4.26 -6.39 -33.36
C ASP A 512 5.21 -6.96 -32.29
N ASP A 513 6.28 -6.24 -31.94
CA ASP A 513 7.30 -6.71 -30.97
C ASP A 513 6.76 -6.86 -29.53
N GLU A 514 5.62 -6.24 -29.22
CA GLU A 514 4.95 -6.33 -27.92
C GLU A 514 3.85 -7.41 -27.93
N ASN A 515 3.15 -7.56 -29.06
CA ASN A 515 2.01 -8.46 -29.27
C ASN A 515 2.34 -9.66 -30.18
N LYS A 516 2.88 -10.73 -29.60
CA LYS A 516 3.01 -12.05 -30.26
C LYS A 516 1.73 -12.87 -30.12
N ALA A 517 0.66 -12.41 -30.76
CA ALA A 517 -0.62 -13.12 -30.78
C ALA A 517 -0.48 -14.58 -31.28
N PHE A 518 -1.02 -15.50 -30.49
CA PHE A 518 -1.10 -16.94 -30.77
C PHE A 518 -2.57 -17.38 -30.80
N ILE A 519 -2.85 -18.52 -31.43
CA ILE A 519 -4.18 -19.13 -31.40
C ILE A 519 -4.18 -20.11 -30.22
N ASP A 520 -5.00 -19.83 -29.21
CA ASP A 520 -5.17 -20.74 -28.06
C ASP A 520 -6.16 -21.86 -28.45
N GLU A 521 -5.64 -22.90 -29.09
CA GLU A 521 -6.42 -24.08 -29.49
C GLU A 521 -7.09 -24.77 -28.28
N SER A 522 -6.49 -24.68 -27.07
CA SER A 522 -7.07 -25.29 -25.87
C SER A 522 -8.23 -24.47 -25.30
N TYR A 523 -8.23 -23.14 -25.46
CA TYR A 523 -9.39 -22.31 -25.18
C TYR A 523 -10.48 -22.46 -26.25
N LEU A 524 -10.13 -22.67 -27.53
CA LEU A 524 -11.11 -22.99 -28.57
C LEU A 524 -11.80 -24.34 -28.30
N GLU A 525 -11.04 -25.39 -27.98
CA GLU A 525 -11.56 -26.68 -27.52
C GLU A 525 -12.46 -26.52 -26.28
N ALA A 526 -12.12 -25.62 -25.34
CA ALA A 526 -12.97 -25.34 -24.20
C ALA A 526 -14.31 -24.69 -24.58
N LEU A 527 -14.32 -23.77 -25.56
CA LEU A 527 -15.56 -23.15 -26.07
C LEU A 527 -16.47 -24.15 -26.80
N GLU A 528 -15.92 -25.20 -27.40
CA GLU A 528 -16.69 -26.26 -28.06
C GLU A 528 -17.57 -27.08 -27.10
N TRP A 529 -17.25 -27.10 -25.79
CA TRP A 529 -18.12 -27.65 -24.74
C TRP A 529 -19.29 -26.72 -24.35
N GLY A 530 -19.33 -25.49 -24.88
CA GLY A 530 -20.43 -24.55 -24.72
C GLY A 530 -20.26 -23.57 -23.57
N LEU A 531 -19.68 -22.40 -23.85
CA LEU A 531 -19.81 -21.23 -22.97
C LEU A 531 -21.23 -20.65 -23.12
N PRO A 532 -22.06 -20.56 -22.08
CA PRO A 532 -23.35 -19.86 -22.16
C PRO A 532 -23.16 -18.37 -22.50
N PRO A 533 -24.20 -17.66 -23.00
CA PRO A 533 -24.16 -16.20 -23.09
C PRO A 533 -23.74 -15.63 -21.73
N THR A 534 -22.65 -14.87 -21.69
CA THR A 534 -21.97 -14.48 -20.45
C THR A 534 -21.51 -13.05 -20.58
N GLY A 535 -21.66 -12.26 -19.51
CA GLY A 535 -21.04 -10.96 -19.36
C GLY A 535 -19.80 -11.07 -18.49
N GLY A 536 -18.66 -10.56 -18.96
CA GLY A 536 -17.42 -10.48 -18.20
C GLY A 536 -16.98 -9.04 -17.93
N TRP A 537 -16.22 -8.87 -16.85
CA TRP A 537 -15.82 -7.58 -16.32
C TRP A 537 -14.46 -7.67 -15.64
N GLY A 538 -13.61 -6.68 -15.85
CA GLY A 538 -12.32 -6.55 -15.16
C GLY A 538 -12.03 -5.10 -14.74
N CYS A 539 -11.49 -4.91 -13.53
CA CYS A 539 -10.96 -3.62 -13.09
C CYS A 539 -9.58 -3.74 -12.43
N GLY A 540 -8.77 -2.68 -12.54
CA GLY A 540 -7.54 -2.55 -11.78
C GLY A 540 -7.82 -1.95 -10.40
N ILE A 541 -7.79 -2.77 -9.34
CA ILE A 541 -8.05 -2.31 -7.96
C ILE A 541 -7.07 -1.19 -7.57
N ASP A 542 -5.83 -1.27 -8.03
CA ASP A 542 -4.84 -0.20 -7.84
C ASP A 542 -5.31 1.17 -8.37
N ARG A 543 -5.91 1.22 -9.57
CA ARG A 543 -6.47 2.45 -10.14
C ARG A 543 -7.72 2.91 -9.36
N MET A 544 -8.56 1.98 -8.90
CA MET A 544 -9.71 2.26 -8.04
C MET A 544 -9.29 2.89 -6.70
N VAL A 545 -8.26 2.36 -6.04
CA VAL A 545 -7.72 2.96 -4.80
C VAL A 545 -7.11 4.33 -5.07
N MET A 546 -6.40 4.51 -6.19
CA MET A 546 -5.83 5.81 -6.56
C MET A 546 -6.90 6.91 -6.69
N LEU A 547 -8.05 6.59 -7.28
CA LEU A 547 -9.21 7.48 -7.38
C LEU A 547 -9.71 7.88 -5.98
N PHE A 548 -10.04 6.91 -5.13
CA PHE A 548 -10.65 7.17 -3.82
C PHE A 548 -9.69 7.72 -2.75
N SER A 549 -8.38 7.48 -2.85
CA SER A 549 -7.39 8.12 -1.98
C SER A 549 -6.86 9.46 -2.52
N GLY A 550 -7.23 9.83 -3.76
CA GLY A 550 -6.61 10.94 -4.49
C GLY A 550 -5.09 10.80 -4.56
N SER A 551 -4.60 9.61 -4.91
CA SER A 551 -3.18 9.30 -5.09
C SER A 551 -2.81 9.41 -6.57
N LYS A 552 -1.83 10.27 -6.89
CA LYS A 552 -1.46 10.56 -8.28
C LYS A 552 -0.58 9.48 -8.92
N ARG A 553 -0.04 8.54 -8.13
CA ARG A 553 0.82 7.43 -8.59
C ARG A 553 0.42 6.08 -8.00
N ILE A 554 0.51 5.02 -8.79
CA ILE A 554 0.30 3.62 -8.33
C ILE A 554 1.27 3.23 -7.21
N SER A 555 2.51 3.75 -7.22
CA SER A 555 3.47 3.59 -6.13
C SER A 555 2.98 4.08 -4.76
N ASP A 556 1.96 4.95 -4.73
CA ASP A 556 1.45 5.52 -3.48
C ASP A 556 0.38 4.61 -2.84
N VAL A 557 -0.31 3.77 -3.63
CA VAL A 557 -1.36 2.83 -3.18
C VAL A 557 -0.88 1.39 -2.95
N LEU A 558 0.35 1.08 -3.38
CA LEU A 558 1.03 -0.18 -3.07
C LEU A 558 1.74 -0.08 -1.72
N ALA A 559 1.61 -1.11 -0.87
CA ALA A 559 2.14 -1.10 0.49
C ALA A 559 3.65 -0.79 0.53
N PHE A 560 4.44 -1.46 -0.31
CA PHE A 560 5.89 -1.26 -0.43
C PHE A 560 6.32 -0.36 -1.61
N GLY A 561 5.36 0.21 -2.34
CA GLY A 561 5.59 1.00 -3.56
C GLY A 561 5.74 0.16 -4.81
N SER A 562 6.39 0.70 -5.85
CA SER A 562 6.55 -0.01 -7.14
C SER A 562 7.72 -1.02 -7.10
N LEU A 563 7.90 -1.80 -8.16
CA LEU A 563 9.04 -2.73 -8.31
C LEU A 563 10.40 -2.03 -8.05
N LYS A 564 10.53 -0.75 -8.44
CA LYS A 564 11.71 0.07 -8.14
C LYS A 564 11.92 0.31 -6.64
N ASN A 565 10.87 0.40 -5.84
CA ASN A 565 11.00 0.44 -4.38
C ASN A 565 11.50 -0.90 -3.86
N VAL A 566 10.82 -2.00 -4.23
CA VAL A 566 11.06 -3.35 -3.67
C VAL A 566 12.49 -3.84 -3.95
N VAL A 567 13.00 -3.65 -5.17
CA VAL A 567 14.39 -4.00 -5.52
C VAL A 567 15.42 -3.18 -4.72
N ASN A 568 15.08 -1.96 -4.27
CA ASN A 568 15.94 -1.17 -3.40
C ASN A 568 15.81 -1.52 -1.91
N LEU A 569 14.66 -2.03 -1.44
CA LEU A 569 14.50 -2.49 -0.05
C LEU A 569 15.45 -3.65 0.30
N GLY A 570 15.81 -4.49 -0.67
CA GLY A 570 16.79 -5.57 -0.50
C GLY A 570 18.23 -5.09 -0.29
N ASN A 571 18.54 -3.82 -0.57
CA ASN A 571 19.85 -3.21 -0.34
C ASN A 571 19.73 -2.18 0.82
N PRO A 572 19.96 -2.58 2.08
CA PRO A 572 19.84 -1.66 3.21
C PRO A 572 20.81 -0.49 3.05
N ALA A 573 20.32 0.74 3.30
CA ALA A 573 21.16 1.93 3.29
C ALA A 573 22.35 1.76 4.27
N PRO A 574 23.56 2.25 3.95
CA PRO A 574 24.77 2.01 4.75
C PRO A 574 24.61 2.44 6.21
N ARG A 575 24.29 1.47 7.08
CA ARG A 575 24.32 1.67 8.53
C ARG A 575 25.76 1.93 8.95
N ALA A 576 25.92 2.72 10.00
CA ALA A 576 27.23 3.01 10.54
C ALA A 576 27.88 1.75 11.13
N SER A 577 29.15 1.53 10.80
CA SER A 577 29.97 0.42 11.33
C SER A 577 29.89 0.32 12.86
N GLY A 578 30.10 1.43 13.57
CA GLY A 578 30.02 1.49 15.04
C GLY A 578 28.62 1.32 15.66
N VAL A 579 27.55 1.24 14.87
CA VAL A 579 26.21 0.85 15.34
C VAL A 579 25.98 -0.64 15.06
N MET A 580 26.38 -1.14 13.88
CA MET A 580 26.33 -2.58 13.57
C MET A 580 27.20 -3.37 14.54
N GLN A 581 28.44 -2.94 14.77
CA GLN A 581 29.36 -3.56 15.73
C GLN A 581 28.75 -3.64 17.14
N LYS A 582 28.15 -2.56 17.68
CA LYS A 582 27.53 -2.60 19.01
C LYS A 582 26.31 -3.53 19.07
N LEU A 583 25.52 -3.59 17.99
CA LEU A 583 24.38 -4.52 17.89
C LEU A 583 24.83 -5.99 17.74
N GLU A 584 25.93 -6.24 17.04
CA GLU A 584 26.55 -7.57 16.89
C GLU A 584 27.19 -8.02 18.20
N ASP A 585 27.89 -7.14 18.92
CA ASP A 585 28.43 -7.43 20.25
C ASP A 585 27.30 -7.73 21.25
N LEU A 586 26.22 -6.94 21.26
CA LEU A 586 25.02 -7.21 22.06
C LEU A 586 24.36 -8.56 21.69
N ALA A 587 24.27 -8.89 20.40
CA ALA A 587 23.71 -10.16 19.93
C ALA A 587 24.60 -11.36 20.22
N SER A 588 25.93 -11.16 20.35
CA SER A 588 26.89 -12.20 20.72
C SER A 588 26.87 -12.55 22.21
N GLY A 589 26.16 -11.77 23.04
CA GLY A 589 26.09 -11.93 24.49
C GLY A 589 27.39 -11.52 25.19
N PRO A 590 27.47 -11.72 26.53
CA PRO A 590 28.73 -11.58 27.24
C PRO A 590 29.70 -12.68 26.77
N LYS A 591 30.73 -12.28 26.01
CA LYS A 591 31.85 -13.18 25.66
C LYS A 591 32.52 -13.61 26.97
N ASP A 592 32.67 -14.92 27.18
CA ASP A 592 33.23 -15.48 28.41
C ASP A 592 34.60 -14.85 28.74
N VAL A 593 34.82 -14.62 30.03
CA VAL A 593 36.06 -14.03 30.55
C VAL A 593 37.23 -14.94 30.13
N PRO A 594 38.30 -14.41 29.50
CA PRO A 594 39.38 -15.23 29.00
C PRO A 594 40.03 -16.02 30.15
N GLU A 595 40.09 -17.35 29.99
CA GLU A 595 40.52 -18.26 31.05
C GLU A 595 41.87 -17.84 31.67
N SER A 596 41.91 -17.87 33.00
CA SER A 596 43.08 -17.49 33.77
C SER A 596 44.31 -18.33 33.41
N LYS A 597 45.45 -17.66 33.18
CA LYS A 597 46.75 -18.28 32.91
C LYS A 597 47.07 -19.41 33.89
N SER A 598 47.01 -20.66 33.43
CA SER A 598 47.63 -21.81 34.11
C SER A 598 48.86 -22.27 33.32
N ALA A 599 49.93 -22.65 34.02
CA ALA A 599 51.25 -22.80 33.41
C ALA A 599 51.69 -24.26 33.25
N LYS A 600 52.36 -24.58 32.13
CA LYS A 600 53.29 -25.70 32.05
C LYS A 600 54.51 -25.35 31.18
N LYS A 601 55.59 -26.11 31.35
CA LYS A 601 56.99 -25.66 31.23
C LYS A 601 57.78 -26.60 30.31
N LYS A 602 58.98 -26.16 29.87
CA LYS A 602 59.91 -26.78 28.89
C LYS A 602 59.57 -26.38 27.43
N LYS A 603 60.53 -26.21 26.51
CA LYS A 603 61.98 -26.52 26.52
C LYS A 603 62.71 -25.50 25.61
N LYS A 604 63.82 -24.88 26.06
CA LYS A 604 64.79 -24.18 25.18
C LYS A 604 66.19 -24.26 25.82
N LYS A 605 67.22 -24.63 25.05
CA LYS A 605 68.61 -24.77 25.55
C LYS A 605 69.62 -24.46 24.44
N LYS A 606 70.50 -23.48 24.71
CA LYS A 606 71.77 -23.09 24.06
C LYS A 606 71.92 -23.10 22.52
N ALA A 607 71.84 -21.88 21.98
CA ALA A 607 72.59 -21.27 20.85
C ALA A 607 72.43 -19.73 21.01
N ALA A 608 73.39 -18.80 20.91
CA ALA A 608 74.83 -18.78 20.58
C ALA A 608 75.20 -19.18 19.14
N ALA A 609 75.97 -18.39 18.37
CA ALA A 609 76.52 -17.02 18.55
C ALA A 609 76.88 -16.41 17.15
N SER A 610 77.28 -15.15 16.95
CA SER A 610 77.48 -13.98 17.83
C SER A 610 76.84 -12.70 17.20
N GLU A 611 77.41 -11.54 16.78
CA GLU A 611 78.72 -10.86 16.90
C GLU A 611 78.59 -9.34 16.60
N ALA A 612 79.65 -8.52 16.76
CA ALA A 612 79.76 -7.08 16.40
C ALA A 612 81.18 -6.79 15.83
N PRO A 613 81.53 -5.63 15.18
CA PRO A 613 81.29 -4.22 15.55
C PRO A 613 80.72 -3.38 14.35
N THR A 614 80.74 -2.03 14.20
CA THR A 614 81.60 -0.94 14.71
C THR A 614 80.95 0.47 14.58
N SER A 615 81.36 1.43 15.44
CA SER A 615 81.38 2.92 15.28
C SER A 615 80.13 3.67 14.74
N VAL A 616 79.50 4.62 15.45
CA VAL A 616 80.01 5.96 15.89
C VAL A 616 80.41 6.82 14.68
N LYS A 617 79.70 7.90 14.30
CA LYS A 617 79.61 9.26 14.91
C LYS A 617 78.46 10.05 14.18
N THR A 618 77.97 11.26 14.48
CA THR A 618 78.26 12.39 15.41
C THR A 618 76.95 13.15 15.74
N ALA A 619 76.97 14.10 16.68
CA ALA A 619 75.97 15.18 16.85
C ALA A 619 76.49 16.51 16.17
N VAL A 620 75.97 17.74 16.30
CA VAL A 620 74.83 18.35 17.04
C VAL A 620 74.33 19.60 16.26
N ALA A 621 73.52 20.49 16.87
CA ALA A 621 72.77 21.57 16.20
C ALA A 621 73.43 22.98 16.19
N SER A 622 72.70 23.92 15.56
CA SER A 622 72.54 25.36 15.89
C SER A 622 73.33 26.46 15.13
N GLU A 623 72.68 27.64 15.11
CA GLU A 623 73.08 28.97 14.63
C GLU A 623 73.24 29.19 13.10
N GLY A 624 73.20 30.47 12.68
CA GLY A 624 73.20 30.92 11.28
C GLY A 624 73.10 32.45 11.15
N VAL A 625 73.28 33.01 9.94
CA VAL A 625 73.28 34.47 9.66
C VAL A 625 72.70 34.79 8.25
N THR A 626 72.15 36.00 8.12
CA THR A 626 71.59 36.75 6.95
C THR A 626 72.58 36.98 5.77
N PRO A 627 72.19 37.41 4.52
CA PRO A 627 71.19 38.45 4.14
C PRO A 627 70.20 38.08 2.98
N VAL A 628 69.03 38.70 2.74
CA VAL A 628 68.55 40.13 2.75
C VAL A 628 69.06 40.92 1.52
N GLN A 629 68.30 41.74 0.78
CA GLN A 629 66.93 42.31 0.89
C GLN A 629 65.93 41.56 -0.04
N LYS A 630 64.81 42.03 -0.64
CA LYS A 630 64.03 43.30 -0.81
C LYS A 630 62.57 42.86 -1.11
N ALA A 631 61.46 43.39 -0.59
CA ALA A 631 60.90 44.75 -0.38
C ALA A 631 60.24 45.36 -1.65
N ALA A 632 59.04 45.98 -1.60
CA ALA A 632 58.19 46.43 -0.46
C ALA A 632 56.67 46.23 -0.81
N SER A 633 55.71 46.00 0.12
CA SER A 633 55.10 46.91 1.12
C SER A 633 54.22 48.02 0.49
N SER A 634 53.29 48.75 1.15
CA SER A 634 52.68 48.74 2.50
C SER A 634 51.44 49.67 2.46
N GLU A 635 50.42 49.67 3.35
CA GLU A 635 49.89 48.75 4.38
C GLU A 635 48.42 49.19 4.72
N ALA A 636 47.81 48.71 5.82
CA ALA A 636 46.46 49.10 6.26
C ALA A 636 46.42 49.71 7.68
N THR A 637 45.50 50.64 7.96
CA THR A 637 45.24 51.11 9.35
C THR A 637 43.81 51.65 9.55
N THR A 638 43.32 51.62 10.79
CA THR A 638 41.95 51.89 11.24
C THR A 638 41.61 53.37 11.46
N LEU A 639 40.32 53.76 11.33
CA LEU A 639 39.68 54.76 12.22
C LEU A 639 38.13 54.76 12.14
N VAL A 640 37.46 55.56 13.01
CA VAL A 640 36.02 55.46 13.33
C VAL A 640 35.26 56.80 13.20
N LYS A 641 34.09 56.76 12.53
CA LYS A 641 32.91 57.69 12.56
C LYS A 641 33.12 59.20 12.83
N LYS A 642 32.64 60.07 11.91
CA LYS A 642 31.68 61.18 12.24
C LYS A 642 31.07 61.99 11.05
N LYS A 643 29.74 62.17 11.10
CA LYS A 643 28.90 63.35 10.74
C LYS A 643 28.75 63.92 9.30
N LYS A 644 27.47 63.91 8.83
CA LYS A 644 26.69 65.00 8.15
C LYS A 644 27.20 65.47 6.75
N LYS A 645 26.49 66.19 5.85
CA LYS A 645 25.15 66.88 5.71
C LYS A 645 24.79 66.80 4.18
N LYS A 646 23.66 67.17 3.55
CA LYS A 646 22.32 67.77 3.84
C LYS A 646 21.35 67.27 2.74
N ALA A 647 20.03 67.31 2.97
CA ALA A 647 18.96 67.31 1.95
C ALA A 647 18.95 68.61 1.09
N ALA A 648 18.08 68.85 0.10
CA ALA A 648 16.85 68.17 -0.36
C ALA A 648 16.86 68.19 -1.93
N SER A 649 15.86 68.50 -2.76
CA SER A 649 14.45 68.99 -2.66
C SER A 649 13.87 69.02 -4.09
N ASP A 650 12.57 69.00 -4.41
CA ASP A 650 11.28 68.58 -3.78
C ASP A 650 10.22 68.64 -4.94
N ALA A 651 8.95 68.22 -4.88
CA ALA A 651 8.09 67.76 -3.78
C ALA A 651 7.42 66.39 -4.11
N ALA A 652 6.11 66.13 -4.27
CA ALA A 652 4.85 66.92 -4.27
C ALA A 652 3.64 66.09 -3.74
N THR A 653 2.41 66.59 -3.90
CA THR A 653 1.12 65.98 -3.45
C THR A 653 -0.07 66.65 -4.22
N PRO A 654 -1.39 66.60 -3.89
CA PRO A 654 -2.18 65.99 -2.78
C PRO A 654 -3.16 64.86 -3.26
N VAL A 655 -3.62 63.90 -2.45
CA VAL A 655 -4.41 63.90 -1.18
C VAL A 655 -5.88 64.32 -1.33
N ASN A 656 -6.80 63.39 -0.98
CA ASN A 656 -7.91 63.74 -0.09
C ASN A 656 -8.36 62.58 0.82
N LYS A 657 -8.79 62.92 2.04
CA LYS A 657 -9.40 62.04 3.05
C LYS A 657 -10.58 62.79 3.66
N LYS A 658 -11.67 62.09 3.99
CA LYS A 658 -12.54 62.55 5.10
C LYS A 658 -13.26 61.39 5.79
N LYS A 659 -13.38 61.51 7.12
CA LYS A 659 -14.17 60.64 8.01
C LYS A 659 -15.50 61.31 8.31
N LYS A 660 -16.55 60.50 8.50
CA LYS A 660 -17.55 60.53 9.59
C LYS A 660 -18.37 59.22 9.45
N LYS A 661 -18.83 58.46 10.45
CA LYS A 661 -18.86 58.44 11.94
C LYS A 661 -20.32 58.31 12.39
N ALA A 662 -20.67 57.09 12.80
CA ALA A 662 -21.77 56.69 13.69
C ALA A 662 -23.22 57.03 13.31
N ALA A 663 -24.04 55.98 13.23
CA ALA A 663 -25.37 55.92 13.82
C ALA A 663 -25.55 54.51 14.41
N SER A 664 -26.38 54.36 15.45
CA SER A 664 -26.63 53.10 16.15
C SER A 664 -28.09 53.06 16.59
N GLU A 665 -28.80 51.98 16.32
CA GLU A 665 -30.12 51.73 16.92
C GLU A 665 -30.42 50.22 16.97
N ALA A 666 -31.36 49.82 17.83
CA ALA A 666 -31.55 48.42 18.20
C ALA A 666 -32.97 48.15 18.75
N VAL A 667 -33.34 46.85 18.79
CA VAL A 667 -34.52 46.25 19.47
C VAL A 667 -35.89 46.74 18.93
N LYS A 668 -36.80 45.90 18.44
CA LYS A 668 -37.54 44.86 19.18
C LYS A 668 -38.26 43.81 18.29
N PRO A 669 -38.72 42.68 18.87
CA PRO A 669 -39.45 41.61 18.17
C PRO A 669 -40.98 41.73 18.27
N VAL A 670 -41.67 40.98 17.40
CA VAL A 670 -43.12 40.72 17.38
C VAL A 670 -43.27 39.21 17.10
N LYS A 671 -43.44 38.38 18.14
CA LYS A 671 -44.71 37.83 18.70
C LYS A 671 -45.23 36.57 17.99
N LYS A 672 -45.67 35.59 18.79
CA LYS A 672 -46.67 34.58 18.42
C LYS A 672 -48.06 35.24 18.37
N ASP A 673 -49.00 34.58 17.71
CA ASP A 673 -50.35 34.32 18.27
C ASP A 673 -50.81 32.91 17.81
N ASP A 674 -51.80 32.32 18.48
CA ASP A 674 -52.16 30.90 18.39
C ASP A 674 -53.41 30.63 17.53
N MET A 675 -53.56 29.39 17.02
CA MET A 675 -54.83 28.65 17.19
C MET A 675 -54.66 27.12 17.05
N ALA A 676 -55.67 26.36 17.47
CA ALA A 676 -55.58 24.92 17.76
C ALA A 676 -56.75 24.10 17.17
N THR A 677 -56.91 22.86 17.67
CA THR A 677 -57.81 21.75 17.27
C THR A 677 -57.21 20.77 16.24
N SER A 678 -57.48 19.46 16.31
CA SER A 678 -58.48 18.74 17.13
C SER A 678 -57.90 17.55 17.94
N VAL A 679 -58.73 16.88 18.74
CA VAL A 679 -58.35 15.88 19.77
C VAL A 679 -59.05 14.54 19.51
N LYS A 680 -58.31 13.42 19.69
CA LYS A 680 -58.73 12.05 20.15
C LYS A 680 -57.70 10.98 19.72
N THR A 681 -57.35 9.94 20.50
CA THR A 681 -57.45 9.69 21.96
C THR A 681 -56.41 8.61 22.34
N ALA A 682 -56.01 8.55 23.63
CA ALA A 682 -55.19 7.49 24.24
C ALA A 682 -56.08 6.25 24.61
N PRO A 683 -55.60 5.12 25.22
CA PRO A 683 -54.32 4.96 25.93
C PRO A 683 -53.55 3.61 25.83
N GLN A 684 -52.44 3.63 26.57
CA GLN A 684 -51.47 2.61 27.00
C GLN A 684 -52.01 1.22 27.40
N THR A 685 -51.11 0.23 27.43
CA THR A 685 -50.71 -0.47 28.70
C THR A 685 -49.34 -1.18 28.55
N GLU A 686 -48.78 -1.66 29.67
CA GLU A 686 -47.38 -2.12 29.79
C GLU A 686 -47.28 -3.64 30.15
N SER A 687 -46.09 -4.06 30.64
CA SER A 687 -45.67 -5.42 31.12
C SER A 687 -45.37 -6.46 30.02
N SER A 688 -44.27 -7.26 30.01
CA SER A 688 -43.17 -7.64 30.94
C SER A 688 -43.28 -9.03 31.63
N ALA A 689 -42.11 -9.59 31.98
CA ALA A 689 -41.84 -10.88 32.65
C ALA A 689 -41.63 -12.13 31.74
N SER A 690 -41.19 -13.23 32.36
CA SER A 690 -40.30 -14.25 31.76
C SER A 690 -40.53 -15.68 32.31
N THR A 691 -39.61 -16.63 32.03
CA THR A 691 -39.51 -18.04 32.52
C THR A 691 -40.45 -19.06 31.82
N LYS A 692 -40.18 -20.39 31.76
CA LYS A 692 -39.02 -21.28 32.07
C LYS A 692 -39.30 -22.67 31.42
N GLU A 693 -38.25 -23.47 31.13
CA GLU A 693 -38.18 -24.98 31.17
C GLU A 693 -39.28 -25.86 30.48
N SER A 694 -39.10 -27.14 30.12
CA SER A 694 -37.94 -28.05 29.94
C SER A 694 -38.35 -29.32 29.15
N ALA A 695 -37.37 -29.98 28.51
CA ALA A 695 -37.25 -31.37 28.03
C ALA A 695 -38.43 -32.39 28.05
N SER A 696 -38.49 -33.23 27.01
CA SER A 696 -38.78 -34.69 27.12
C SER A 696 -38.25 -35.46 25.90
N GLU A 697 -37.88 -36.74 26.08
CA GLU A 697 -37.32 -37.66 25.06
C GLU A 697 -38.35 -38.74 24.65
N ALA A 698 -38.15 -39.36 23.49
CA ALA A 698 -38.71 -40.68 23.15
C ALA A 698 -37.90 -41.35 22.01
N GLU A 699 -37.58 -42.64 22.15
CA GLU A 699 -36.85 -43.46 21.16
C GLU A 699 -37.78 -44.42 20.36
N LEU A 700 -37.17 -45.36 19.60
CA LEU A 700 -37.71 -46.54 18.88
C LEU A 700 -38.24 -46.26 17.46
N ALA A 701 -37.96 -47.07 16.43
CA ALA A 701 -37.02 -48.20 16.23
C ALA A 701 -36.82 -48.35 14.69
N ASP A 702 -35.60 -48.44 14.13
CA ASP A 702 -34.66 -49.59 14.02
C ASP A 702 -34.99 -50.62 12.90
N LYS A 703 -33.92 -51.19 12.30
CA LYS A 703 -33.81 -52.13 11.16
C LYS A 703 -33.93 -51.47 9.77
N ALA A 704 -32.96 -51.52 8.83
CA ALA A 704 -31.97 -52.54 8.43
C ALA A 704 -32.59 -53.73 7.64
N ASP A 705 -31.98 -54.27 6.58
CA ASP A 705 -30.63 -54.07 6.01
C ASP A 705 -30.59 -54.42 4.48
N GLU A 706 -29.38 -54.45 3.90
CA GLU A 706 -28.94 -55.14 2.67
C GLU A 706 -29.15 -54.53 1.26
N THR A 707 -28.04 -54.53 0.52
CA THR A 707 -27.84 -54.52 -0.94
C THR A 707 -26.62 -55.43 -1.21
N PRO A 708 -26.18 -55.79 -2.45
CA PRO A 708 -26.61 -55.44 -3.82
C PRO A 708 -26.76 -56.75 -4.66
N PRO A 709 -26.24 -56.94 -5.91
CA PRO A 709 -26.08 -56.09 -7.11
C PRO A 709 -26.77 -56.71 -8.38
N LEU A 710 -26.41 -56.19 -9.57
CA LEU A 710 -26.67 -56.63 -10.97
C LEU A 710 -27.80 -55.89 -11.71
N ALA A 711 -27.83 -55.78 -13.06
CA ALA A 711 -26.79 -55.51 -14.08
C ALA A 711 -27.43 -55.41 -15.49
N LYS A 712 -26.95 -54.45 -16.31
CA LYS A 712 -27.05 -54.36 -17.79
C LYS A 712 -28.38 -53.96 -18.50
N THR A 713 -28.15 -53.24 -19.62
CA THR A 713 -28.85 -53.21 -20.93
C THR A 713 -30.23 -52.55 -21.13
N SER A 714 -30.23 -51.52 -22.00
CA SER A 714 -31.20 -51.14 -23.07
C SER A 714 -32.69 -50.86 -22.73
N SER A 715 -33.38 -49.91 -23.37
CA SER A 715 -32.98 -48.85 -24.33
C SER A 715 -34.14 -47.85 -24.54
N THR A 716 -33.83 -46.68 -25.12
CA THR A 716 -34.74 -45.83 -25.95
C THR A 716 -36.17 -45.57 -25.46
N MET A 717 -36.40 -44.35 -24.97
CA MET A 717 -36.86 -43.27 -25.87
C MET A 717 -36.26 -41.93 -25.44
#